data_AF-A0A2W7N3T8-F1
#
_entry.id   AF-A0A2W7N3T8-F1
#
_cell.length_a   1.000
_cell.length_b   1.000
_cell.length_c   1.000
_cell.angle_alpha   90.00
_cell.angle_beta   90.00
_cell.angle_gamma   90.00
#
_symmetry.space_group_name_H-M   'P 1'
#
loop_
_entity.id
_entity.type
_entity.pdbx_description
1 polymer ?
#
loop_
_entity_poly.entity_id
_entity_poly.type
_entity_poly.pdbx_seq_one_letter_code
_entity_poly.pdbx_strand_id
1 'polypeptide(L)'
;MDQISAATCQGASTASFRVISGSVYELRLLLSRRDGTGPKPLKLSPIRIDFSDDRGRPVDLRLVTGRNHVPHLNPMQVELLPEGPVLQDEEEAARWHAAGYASRFIVAPPDATDLRIASDDPDVEIAAAEVLPLGIDWPGEGRATSRHVEAIAASRAELIERLLPDPALRPDPVIRALARIPVEQFDAIRGQFRPGGDWRKVLKRMAEGAEAEAEEFEERVRRLAAARRREIRVGLVGHPRTYERLRFLCDVVWLRKELCTDQLAEMGFDLILIETVAESGPGDWNGAFLQLDGDMAPEGTALFRAARARGLPVHLLLSAAPAASHFWRGAIEAADAVLVEGNPQDWSGDAPCPALPDHARFLRRATEPAAGPAALLEPRLHDLMLVPVGSDLFQFPDFADFLSTPGCYDALVTEFHYGFAPSSLTPRLKGRKVAMAPDLSRRQQTYLLRNATIVLLNATTLRTEAELLDIALDAIVAGAIPVLVGPVPPEGAVFAALDRVTAPSELMELQRSYRIAWLRERRWRALYRLVMRHHVWRAEDRAALLGEDLYDADFDRPRMSTILVSRRPHLIERCLETFRAQSWPETELVMVLNLDEPPSNLPELRENEHLFVLPAHFNIGRCLNMAIAASTGRYWAKMDDDDYYASTYLEEYAWYYHATQADTVGRIPILFYMSGQDLTLIKSQKFERCRRITKLMDFSSGATLSGDKNGSLPKFSNSQRNSADSEWIRSVTKSSGLRTASYDGTSFIVFRDADESNHTWMMSGRSTNMIGLSPVCEGNLFERI
;
A
#
# COMPACT_ATOMS: atom_id res chain seq x y z
N MET A 1 12.32 16.94 -14.87
CA MET A 1 13.51 16.43 -14.15
C MET A 1 14.56 17.51 -14.21
N ASP A 2 14.72 18.27 -13.12
CA ASP A 2 15.87 19.15 -12.97
C ASP A 2 17.13 18.28 -12.97
N GLN A 3 18.13 18.66 -13.76
CA GLN A 3 19.41 17.98 -13.85
C GLN A 3 20.01 17.91 -12.44
N ILE A 4 20.00 16.72 -11.82
CA ILE A 4 20.78 16.43 -10.63
C ILE A 4 22.24 16.51 -11.07
N SER A 5 22.83 17.67 -10.83
CA SER A 5 24.07 18.15 -11.43
C SER A 5 25.31 17.43 -10.89
N ALA A 6 26.30 17.28 -11.76
CA ALA A 6 27.68 16.98 -11.39
C ALA A 6 28.25 18.08 -10.48
N ALA A 7 28.94 17.68 -9.40
CA ALA A 7 29.69 18.60 -8.56
C ALA A 7 31.18 18.34 -8.76
N THR A 8 31.89 19.28 -9.39
CA THR A 8 33.35 19.25 -9.48
C THR A 8 33.90 19.61 -8.10
N CYS A 9 34.21 18.60 -7.29
CA CYS A 9 34.65 18.76 -5.91
C CYS A 9 36.17 18.97 -5.83
N GLN A 10 36.70 20.05 -6.43
CA GLN A 10 38.14 20.33 -6.33
C GLN A 10 38.52 20.58 -4.85
N GLY A 11 39.23 19.64 -4.23
CA GLY A 11 39.80 19.74 -2.88
C GLY A 11 38.87 19.42 -1.70
N ALA A 12 37.70 18.80 -1.93
CA ALA A 12 36.76 18.46 -0.85
C ALA A 12 36.82 16.98 -0.47
N SER A 13 36.87 16.69 0.84
CA SER A 13 36.78 15.32 1.39
C SER A 13 35.39 14.70 1.30
N THR A 14 34.43 15.44 0.76
CA THR A 14 33.02 15.09 0.75
C THR A 14 32.33 15.72 -0.45
N ALA A 15 31.45 14.95 -1.10
CA ALA A 15 30.54 15.41 -2.15
C ALA A 15 29.08 15.06 -1.77
N SER A 16 28.12 15.93 -2.09
CA SER A 16 26.70 15.74 -1.77
C SER A 16 25.83 15.90 -3.01
N PHE A 17 24.86 15.01 -3.17
CA PHE A 17 23.99 14.92 -4.34
C PHE A 17 22.54 14.71 -3.91
N ARG A 18 21.60 15.18 -4.73
CA ARG A 18 20.19 14.81 -4.61
C ARG A 18 19.97 13.45 -5.25
N VAL A 19 19.08 12.66 -4.67
CA VAL A 19 18.68 11.36 -5.24
C VAL A 19 17.17 11.18 -5.16
N ILE A 20 16.66 10.30 -5.99
CA ILE A 20 15.26 9.88 -6.02
C ILE A 20 15.22 8.46 -5.44
N SER A 21 14.46 8.30 -4.36
CA SER A 21 14.25 7.01 -3.71
C SER A 21 13.84 5.92 -4.72
N GLY A 22 14.54 4.79 -4.70
CA GLY A 22 14.28 3.64 -5.58
C GLY A 22 14.96 3.70 -6.95
N SER A 23 15.49 4.86 -7.36
CA SER A 23 16.19 5.00 -8.63
C SER A 23 17.59 4.38 -8.62
N VAL A 24 18.05 4.00 -9.81
CA VAL A 24 19.37 3.38 -10.00
C VAL A 24 20.38 4.39 -10.52
N TYR A 25 21.55 4.44 -9.88
CA TYR A 25 22.60 5.39 -10.16
C TYR A 25 23.91 4.70 -10.54
N GLU A 26 24.61 5.27 -11.53
CA GLU A 26 26.04 5.10 -11.73
C GLU A 26 26.77 6.21 -10.95
N LEU A 27 27.65 5.82 -10.04
CA LEU A 27 28.60 6.71 -9.39
C LEU A 27 29.91 6.66 -10.17
N ARG A 28 30.40 7.80 -10.65
CA ARG A 28 31.74 7.93 -11.24
C ARG A 28 32.64 8.69 -10.29
N LEU A 29 33.71 8.05 -9.85
CA LEU A 29 34.56 8.56 -8.78
C LEU A 29 36.01 8.61 -9.23
N LEU A 30 36.65 9.76 -9.02
CA LEU A 30 38.09 9.94 -9.18
C LEU A 30 38.67 10.31 -7.82
N LEU A 31 39.60 9.49 -7.33
CA LEU A 31 40.29 9.73 -6.06
C LEU A 31 41.71 10.26 -6.33
N SER A 32 42.17 11.17 -5.46
CA SER A 32 43.55 11.66 -5.44
C SER A 32 44.15 11.54 -4.03
N ARG A 33 45.48 11.55 -3.96
CA ARG A 33 46.23 11.62 -2.70
C ARG A 33 46.39 13.09 -2.29
N ARG A 34 46.33 13.36 -0.99
CA ARG A 34 46.53 14.72 -0.45
C ARG A 34 48.00 15.15 -0.44
N ASP A 35 48.89 14.20 -0.14
CA ASP A 35 50.31 14.49 0.08
C ASP A 35 51.22 13.69 -0.87
N GLY A 36 52.06 14.44 -1.60
CA GLY A 36 53.03 14.10 -2.66
C GLY A 36 54.12 13.07 -2.34
N THR A 37 53.78 11.99 -1.64
CA THR A 37 54.73 11.07 -1.01
C THR A 37 55.11 9.91 -1.92
N GLY A 38 55.80 10.23 -3.03
CA GLY A 38 56.47 9.27 -3.92
C GLY A 38 55.54 8.24 -4.60
N PRO A 39 56.08 7.39 -5.49
CA PRO A 39 55.27 6.42 -6.22
C PRO A 39 54.78 5.32 -5.28
N LYS A 40 53.50 5.40 -4.89
CA LYS A 40 52.79 4.37 -4.13
C LYS A 40 51.97 3.50 -5.10
N PRO A 41 51.83 2.20 -4.83
CA PRO A 41 51.06 1.31 -5.72
C PRO A 41 49.57 1.67 -5.73
N LEU A 42 48.92 1.31 -6.84
CA LEU A 42 47.47 1.26 -6.98
C LEU A 42 46.88 0.47 -5.81
N LYS A 43 45.90 1.07 -5.12
CA LYS A 43 45.20 0.43 -3.99
C LYS A 43 43.69 0.62 -4.09
N LEU A 44 42.94 -0.25 -3.42
CA LEU A 44 41.54 0.02 -3.10
C LEU A 44 41.50 0.91 -1.85
N SER A 45 40.87 2.07 -1.97
CA SER A 45 40.64 3.00 -0.86
C SER A 45 39.20 2.91 -0.40
N PRO A 46 38.93 2.89 0.92
CA PRO A 46 37.57 2.99 1.43
C PRO A 46 37.01 4.39 1.19
N ILE A 47 35.74 4.43 0.79
CA ILE A 47 34.88 5.61 0.77
C ILE A 47 33.65 5.32 1.62
N ARG A 48 32.89 6.35 1.98
CA ARG A 48 31.64 6.26 2.71
C ARG A 48 30.51 6.86 1.87
N ILE A 49 29.34 6.23 1.88
CA ILE A 49 28.13 6.60 1.14
C ILE A 49 27.03 6.64 2.18
N ASP A 50 26.67 7.85 2.58
CA ASP A 50 25.66 8.13 3.59
C ASP A 50 24.42 8.66 2.87
N PHE A 51 23.29 7.96 3.00
CA PHE A 51 22.01 8.49 2.55
C PHE A 51 21.32 9.22 3.69
N SER A 52 20.52 10.24 3.35
CA SER A 52 19.60 10.85 4.31
C SER A 52 18.23 11.12 3.71
N ASP A 53 17.23 11.18 4.59
CA ASP A 53 15.87 11.58 4.24
C ASP A 53 15.75 13.11 4.13
N ASP A 54 14.55 13.59 3.82
CA ASP A 54 14.22 15.01 3.69
C ASP A 54 14.40 15.83 4.98
N ARG A 55 14.55 15.15 6.12
CA ARG A 55 14.83 15.73 7.44
C ARG A 55 16.30 15.59 7.84
N GLY A 56 17.16 15.08 6.95
CA GLY A 56 18.58 14.86 7.22
C GLY A 56 18.89 13.67 8.11
N ARG A 57 17.92 12.78 8.39
CA ARG A 57 18.14 11.58 9.19
C ARG A 57 18.83 10.51 8.34
N PRO A 58 19.85 9.79 8.86
CA PRO A 58 20.55 8.77 8.09
C PRO A 58 19.60 7.68 7.59
N VAL A 59 19.69 7.29 6.32
CA VAL A 59 18.87 6.21 5.72
C VAL A 59 19.77 5.00 5.45
N ASP A 60 19.39 3.86 6.03
CA ASP A 60 20.15 2.63 5.88
C ASP A 60 20.00 2.06 4.47
N LEU A 61 21.12 1.85 3.79
CA LEU A 61 21.18 1.20 2.48
C LEU A 61 20.49 -0.17 2.48
N ARG A 62 20.44 -0.88 3.61
CA ARG A 62 19.81 -2.19 3.73
C ARG A 62 18.29 -2.17 3.57
N LEU A 63 17.66 -1.00 3.65
CA LEU A 63 16.21 -0.85 3.46
C LEU A 63 15.75 -1.23 2.06
N VAL A 64 16.62 -1.08 1.03
CA VAL A 64 16.39 -1.59 -0.33
C VAL A 64 16.88 -3.03 -0.52
N THR A 65 17.49 -3.63 0.49
CA THR A 65 18.14 -4.94 0.40
C THR A 65 17.37 -6.02 1.15
N GLY A 66 16.15 -6.32 0.69
CA GLY A 66 15.48 -7.56 1.07
C GLY A 66 16.26 -8.84 0.68
N ARG A 67 17.33 -8.73 -0.12
CA ARG A 67 18.29 -9.79 -0.56
C ARG A 67 19.48 -9.24 -1.39
N ASN A 68 19.83 -7.95 -1.27
CA ASN A 68 20.59 -7.22 -2.30
C ASN A 68 21.97 -6.69 -1.88
N HIS A 69 22.70 -7.44 -1.06
CA HIS A 69 24.15 -7.32 -1.08
C HIS A 69 24.65 -8.21 -2.23
N VAL A 70 25.59 -7.75 -3.05
CA VAL A 70 26.56 -8.70 -3.62
C VAL A 70 27.42 -9.08 -2.41
N PRO A 71 27.21 -10.24 -1.75
CA PRO A 71 27.66 -10.46 -0.35
C PRO A 71 29.19 -10.46 -0.18
N HIS A 72 29.93 -10.36 -1.27
CA HIS A 72 31.38 -10.47 -1.35
C HIS A 72 32.05 -9.20 -1.89
N LEU A 73 31.28 -8.20 -2.35
CA LEU A 73 31.83 -6.98 -2.94
C LEU A 73 31.44 -5.78 -2.07
N ASN A 74 32.45 -5.11 -1.51
CA ASN A 74 32.25 -3.85 -0.82
C ASN A 74 32.16 -2.72 -1.88
N PRO A 75 30.97 -2.16 -2.19
CA PRO A 75 30.84 -1.07 -3.17
C PRO A 75 31.61 0.19 -2.77
N MET A 76 32.00 0.23 -1.49
CA MET A 76 32.67 1.32 -0.81
C MET A 76 34.19 1.29 -0.98
N GLN A 77 34.72 0.40 -1.81
CA GLN A 77 36.14 0.35 -2.13
C GLN A 77 36.35 0.81 -3.56
N VAL A 78 37.09 1.90 -3.75
CA VAL A 78 37.31 2.54 -5.04
C VAL A 78 38.81 2.54 -5.34
N GLU A 79 39.17 2.32 -6.61
CA GLU A 79 40.58 2.29 -6.99
C GLU A 79 41.20 3.70 -6.89
N LEU A 80 42.30 3.81 -6.16
CA LEU A 80 43.13 5.00 -6.06
C LEU A 80 44.38 4.80 -6.90
N LEU A 81 44.50 5.54 -8.01
CA LEU A 81 45.71 5.54 -8.83
C LEU A 81 46.92 6.05 -8.02
N PRO A 82 48.15 5.61 -8.36
CA PRO A 82 49.37 6.29 -7.96
C PRO A 82 49.33 7.79 -8.31
N GLU A 83 50.20 8.58 -7.71
CA GLU A 83 50.47 9.92 -8.25
C GLU A 83 50.97 9.78 -9.68
N GLY A 84 50.35 10.55 -10.59
CA GLY A 84 50.71 10.53 -12.00
C GLY A 84 52.13 11.05 -12.22
N PRO A 85 52.77 10.68 -13.34
CA PRO A 85 53.94 11.41 -13.81
C PRO A 85 53.60 12.91 -13.92
N VAL A 86 54.60 13.79 -13.95
CA VAL A 86 54.35 15.16 -14.43
C VAL A 86 54.03 15.06 -15.92
N LEU A 87 52.74 14.96 -16.24
CA LEU A 87 52.25 14.80 -17.60
C LEU A 87 52.31 16.16 -18.29
N GLN A 88 53.26 16.32 -19.21
CA GLN A 88 53.43 17.57 -19.98
C GLN A 88 52.50 17.61 -21.21
N ASP A 89 51.91 16.48 -21.58
CA ASP A 89 50.99 16.31 -22.69
C ASP A 89 49.53 16.26 -22.19
N GLU A 90 48.66 17.06 -22.81
CA GLU A 90 47.22 17.10 -22.48
C GLU A 90 46.53 15.78 -22.81
N GLU A 91 46.97 15.07 -23.87
CA GLU A 91 46.37 13.80 -24.25
C GLU A 91 46.71 12.69 -23.25
N GLU A 92 47.97 12.64 -22.80
CA GLU A 92 48.43 11.72 -21.76
C GLU A 92 47.76 12.01 -20.40
N ALA A 93 47.57 13.28 -20.04
CA ALA A 93 46.80 13.70 -18.87
C ALA A 93 45.34 13.25 -18.95
N ALA A 94 44.67 13.43 -20.10
CA ALA A 94 43.30 12.98 -20.31
C ALA A 94 43.17 11.46 -20.18
N ARG A 95 44.12 10.69 -20.73
CA ARG A 95 44.19 9.23 -20.58
C ARG A 95 44.40 8.82 -19.11
N TRP A 96 45.25 9.52 -18.37
CA TRP A 96 45.46 9.27 -16.94
C TRP A 96 44.19 9.50 -16.13
N HIS A 97 43.47 10.59 -16.38
CA HIS A 97 42.18 10.85 -15.75
C HIS A 97 41.14 9.78 -16.12
N ALA A 98 41.04 9.40 -17.39
CA ALA A 98 40.13 8.34 -17.84
C ALA A 98 40.44 6.98 -17.17
N ALA A 99 41.72 6.66 -16.96
CA ALA A 99 42.14 5.50 -16.20
C ALA A 99 41.74 5.58 -14.71
N GLY A 100 41.58 6.80 -14.17
CA GLY A 100 41.25 7.04 -12.76
C GLY A 100 39.76 6.99 -12.44
N TYR A 101 38.87 7.29 -13.38
CA TYR A 101 37.42 7.31 -13.14
C TYR A 101 36.85 5.90 -12.94
N ALA A 102 36.49 5.58 -11.70
CA ALA A 102 35.86 4.32 -11.32
C ALA A 102 34.34 4.41 -11.36
N SER A 103 33.68 3.46 -12.03
CA SER A 103 32.22 3.30 -11.97
C SER A 103 31.79 2.38 -10.82
N ARG A 104 30.73 2.77 -10.10
CA ARG A 104 30.01 1.95 -9.12
C ARG A 104 28.52 2.07 -9.36
N PHE A 105 27.75 1.01 -9.11
CA PHE A 105 26.30 1.05 -9.30
C PHE A 105 25.56 0.82 -7.99
N ILE A 106 24.58 1.68 -7.71
CA ILE A 106 23.79 1.61 -6.49
C ILE A 106 22.30 1.85 -6.76
N VAL A 107 21.46 1.48 -5.80
CA VAL A 107 20.04 1.82 -5.77
C VAL A 107 19.79 2.71 -4.56
N ALA A 108 19.15 3.85 -4.77
CA ALA A 108 18.79 4.74 -3.66
C ALA A 108 17.81 4.02 -2.71
N PRO A 109 18.08 3.98 -1.38
CA PRO A 109 17.18 3.36 -0.42
C PRO A 109 15.82 4.09 -0.36
N PRO A 110 14.79 3.45 0.23
CA PRO A 110 13.49 4.08 0.39
C PRO A 110 13.64 5.32 1.29
N ASP A 111 12.88 6.38 0.98
CA ASP A 111 12.90 7.66 1.69
C ASP A 111 14.17 8.50 1.52
N ALA A 112 15.19 8.00 0.80
CA ALA A 112 16.39 8.77 0.53
C ALA A 112 16.11 9.93 -0.43
N THR A 113 16.54 11.12 -0.02
CA THR A 113 16.50 12.34 -0.84
C THR A 113 17.89 12.89 -1.14
N ASP A 114 18.87 12.52 -0.31
CA ASP A 114 20.24 13.00 -0.40
C ASP A 114 21.22 11.84 -0.27
N LEU A 115 22.33 11.97 -0.98
CA LEU A 115 23.47 11.07 -0.97
C LEU A 115 24.73 11.89 -0.70
N ARG A 116 25.49 11.49 0.32
CA ARG A 116 26.80 12.05 0.65
C ARG A 116 27.88 10.98 0.41
N ILE A 117 28.91 11.35 -0.34
CA ILE A 117 30.10 10.51 -0.57
C ILE A 117 31.27 11.16 0.17
N ALA A 118 31.98 10.41 1.00
CA ALA A 118 33.15 10.89 1.74
C ALA A 118 34.31 9.89 1.65
N SER A 119 35.54 10.32 1.92
CA SER A 119 36.66 9.41 2.14
C SER A 119 36.90 9.23 3.64
N ASP A 120 36.95 7.98 4.11
CA ASP A 120 37.37 7.65 5.48
C ASP A 120 38.90 7.49 5.57
N ASP A 121 39.63 7.56 4.45
CA ASP A 121 41.09 7.51 4.41
C ASP A 121 41.66 8.94 4.52
N PRO A 122 42.42 9.26 5.58
CA PRO A 122 42.92 10.63 5.81
C PRO A 122 43.90 11.11 4.73
N ASP A 123 44.53 10.19 3.98
CA ASP A 123 45.50 10.51 2.94
C ASP A 123 44.86 10.70 1.55
N VAL A 124 43.53 10.51 1.46
CA VAL A 124 42.78 10.48 0.20
C VAL A 124 41.73 11.60 0.17
N GLU A 125 41.51 12.13 -1.01
CA GLU A 125 40.43 13.08 -1.29
C GLU A 125 39.65 12.64 -2.54
N ILE A 126 38.45 13.20 -2.69
CA ILE A 126 37.58 12.94 -3.84
C ILE A 126 37.85 14.06 -4.85
N ALA A 127 38.67 13.80 -5.86
CA ALA A 127 39.00 14.76 -6.91
C ALA A 127 37.80 15.09 -7.80
N ALA A 128 36.97 14.09 -8.09
CA ALA A 128 35.70 14.25 -8.80
C ALA A 128 34.69 13.18 -8.38
N ALA A 129 33.42 13.55 -8.34
CA ALA A 129 32.31 12.64 -8.13
C ALA A 129 31.11 13.03 -9.00
N GLU A 130 30.56 12.06 -9.71
CA GLU A 130 29.33 12.19 -10.49
C GLU A 130 28.33 11.12 -10.05
N VAL A 131 27.05 11.49 -9.99
CA VAL A 131 25.94 10.60 -9.64
C VAL A 131 24.93 10.68 -10.77
N LEU A 132 24.92 9.67 -11.63
CA LEU A 132 24.18 9.67 -12.89
C LEU A 132 23.00 8.69 -12.82
N PRO A 133 21.74 9.16 -12.95
CA PRO A 133 20.60 8.25 -13.04
C PRO A 133 20.66 7.46 -14.35
N LEU A 134 20.42 6.15 -14.29
CA LEU A 134 20.49 5.30 -15.49
C LEU A 134 19.20 5.31 -16.32
N GLY A 135 18.03 5.22 -15.69
CA GLY A 135 16.73 5.33 -16.37
C GLY A 135 16.48 4.37 -17.55
N ILE A 136 17.12 3.19 -17.56
CA ILE A 136 17.12 2.25 -18.70
C ILE A 136 15.90 1.32 -18.75
N ASP A 137 15.55 0.84 -19.95
CA ASP A 137 14.65 -0.31 -20.11
C ASP A 137 15.39 -1.59 -19.70
N TRP A 138 15.20 -2.04 -18.46
CA TRP A 138 15.98 -3.12 -17.88
C TRP A 138 15.86 -4.47 -18.63
N PRO A 139 14.66 -4.95 -19.00
CA PRO A 139 14.53 -6.15 -19.84
C PRO A 139 15.06 -5.98 -21.27
N GLY A 140 14.88 -4.81 -21.89
CA GLY A 140 15.27 -4.52 -23.27
C GLY A 140 16.76 -4.21 -23.43
N GLU A 141 17.21 -3.14 -22.78
CA GLU A 141 18.54 -2.54 -22.91
C GLU A 141 19.55 -3.11 -21.91
N GLY A 142 19.09 -3.61 -20.75
CA GLY A 142 19.98 -4.00 -19.64
C GLY A 142 21.09 -4.97 -20.02
N ARG A 143 20.87 -5.90 -20.97
CA ARG A 143 21.94 -6.80 -21.47
C ARG A 143 22.99 -6.08 -22.30
N ALA A 144 22.57 -5.13 -23.14
CA ALA A 144 23.51 -4.35 -23.95
C ALA A 144 24.34 -3.42 -23.05
N THR A 145 23.69 -2.76 -22.08
CA THR A 145 24.36 -1.92 -21.08
C THR A 145 25.34 -2.72 -20.24
N SER A 146 24.99 -3.93 -19.82
CA SER A 146 25.92 -4.83 -19.10
C SER A 146 27.20 -5.10 -19.89
N ARG A 147 27.11 -5.36 -21.20
CA ARG A 147 28.27 -5.57 -22.07
C ARG A 147 29.09 -4.29 -22.23
N HIS A 148 28.43 -3.13 -22.25
CA HIS A 148 29.10 -1.84 -22.31
C HIS A 148 29.89 -1.56 -21.02
N VAL A 149 29.32 -1.85 -19.85
CA VAL A 149 30.01 -1.76 -18.56
C VAL A 149 31.23 -2.68 -18.52
N GLU A 150 31.09 -3.93 -19.00
CA GLU A 150 32.20 -4.89 -19.12
C GLU A 150 33.32 -4.38 -20.04
N ALA A 151 32.96 -3.85 -21.22
CA ALA A 151 33.94 -3.29 -22.16
C ALA A 151 34.67 -2.06 -21.60
N ILE A 152 33.98 -1.16 -20.89
CA ILE A 152 34.59 -0.01 -20.23
C ILE A 152 35.55 -0.48 -19.13
N ALA A 153 35.14 -1.42 -18.28
CA ALA A 153 35.96 -1.92 -17.20
C ALA A 153 37.24 -2.61 -17.72
N ALA A 154 37.13 -3.40 -18.79
CA ALA A 154 38.27 -4.01 -19.47
C ALA A 154 39.21 -2.97 -20.11
N SER A 155 38.65 -1.98 -20.83
CA SER A 155 39.44 -0.91 -21.45
C SER A 155 40.21 -0.09 -20.42
N ARG A 156 39.59 0.16 -19.26
CA ARG A 156 40.22 0.86 -18.14
C ARG A 156 41.36 0.05 -17.53
N ALA A 157 41.18 -1.27 -17.36
CA ALA A 157 42.24 -2.15 -16.90
C ALA A 157 43.44 -2.12 -17.87
N GLU A 158 43.20 -2.30 -19.17
CA GLU A 158 44.27 -2.21 -20.20
C GLU A 158 44.98 -0.85 -20.20
N LEU A 159 44.24 0.24 -20.01
CA LEU A 159 44.82 1.58 -19.97
C LEU A 159 45.74 1.76 -18.77
N ILE A 160 45.33 1.28 -17.59
CA ILE A 160 46.18 1.29 -16.38
C ILE A 160 47.42 0.44 -16.60
N GLU A 161 47.30 -0.73 -17.22
CA GLU A 161 48.43 -1.60 -17.53
C GLU A 161 49.47 -0.95 -18.45
N ARG A 162 49.01 -0.11 -19.38
CA ARG A 162 49.89 0.68 -20.28
C ARG A 162 50.53 1.86 -19.57
N LEU A 163 49.77 2.58 -18.74
CA LEU A 163 50.24 3.77 -18.02
C LEU A 163 51.15 3.44 -16.83
N LEU A 164 50.99 2.26 -16.22
CA LEU A 164 51.80 1.75 -15.10
C LEU A 164 52.49 0.45 -15.49
N PRO A 165 53.55 0.47 -16.32
CA PRO A 165 54.18 -0.75 -16.82
C PRO A 165 54.82 -1.60 -15.71
N ASP A 166 55.24 -0.99 -14.60
CA ASP A 166 55.82 -1.69 -13.44
C ASP A 166 54.75 -2.49 -12.66
N PRO A 167 54.82 -3.84 -12.64
CA PRO A 167 53.89 -4.68 -11.89
C PRO A 167 53.84 -4.37 -10.39
N ALA A 168 54.92 -3.85 -9.79
CA ALA A 168 54.95 -3.49 -8.38
C ALA A 168 54.00 -2.33 -8.05
N LEU A 169 53.67 -1.48 -9.03
CA LEU A 169 52.74 -0.36 -8.88
C LEU A 169 51.28 -0.71 -9.20
N ARG A 170 51.00 -1.90 -9.74
CA ARG A 170 49.66 -2.36 -10.13
C ARG A 170 49.37 -3.80 -9.68
N PRO A 171 49.08 -4.02 -8.38
CA PRO A 171 48.84 -5.37 -7.86
C PRO A 171 47.67 -6.09 -8.57
N ASP A 172 47.88 -7.33 -9.03
CA ASP A 172 46.87 -8.15 -9.71
C ASP A 172 45.49 -8.23 -9.02
N PRO A 173 45.39 -8.31 -7.67
CA PRO A 173 44.08 -8.31 -7.01
C PRO A 173 43.29 -7.02 -7.25
N VAL A 174 43.96 -5.87 -7.34
CA VAL A 174 43.31 -4.57 -7.53
C VAL A 174 42.89 -4.37 -8.99
N ILE A 175 43.70 -4.79 -9.96
CA ILE A 175 43.33 -4.80 -11.39
C ILE A 175 42.13 -5.71 -11.63
N ARG A 176 42.10 -6.90 -11.01
CA ARG A 176 40.93 -7.79 -11.09
C ARG A 176 39.68 -7.19 -10.45
N ALA A 177 39.82 -6.50 -9.32
CA ALA A 177 38.71 -5.82 -8.67
C ALA A 177 38.12 -4.73 -9.58
N LEU A 178 38.98 -3.93 -10.21
CA LEU A 178 38.59 -2.89 -11.16
C LEU A 178 37.78 -3.42 -12.34
N ALA A 179 38.20 -4.55 -12.91
CA ALA A 179 37.52 -5.15 -14.05
C ALA A 179 36.19 -5.82 -13.66
N ARG A 180 36.08 -6.36 -12.43
CA ARG A 180 34.94 -7.21 -12.02
C ARG A 180 33.85 -6.48 -11.25
N ILE A 181 34.21 -5.62 -10.29
CA ILE A 181 33.26 -4.99 -9.37
C ILE A 181 32.11 -4.26 -10.09
N PRO A 182 32.36 -3.32 -11.02
CA PRO A 182 31.28 -2.60 -11.69
C PRO A 182 30.34 -3.52 -12.47
N VAL A 183 30.88 -4.55 -13.13
CA VAL A 183 30.11 -5.53 -13.90
C VAL A 183 29.21 -6.35 -12.99
N GLU A 184 29.76 -6.91 -11.91
CA GLU A 184 29.01 -7.73 -10.95
C GLU A 184 27.93 -6.93 -10.21
N GLN A 185 28.21 -5.66 -9.87
CA GLN A 185 27.21 -4.76 -9.29
C GLN A 185 26.05 -4.49 -10.25
N PHE A 186 26.37 -4.11 -11.49
CA PHE A 186 25.38 -3.84 -12.51
C PHE A 186 24.50 -5.08 -12.76
N ASP A 187 25.11 -6.26 -12.89
CA ASP A 187 24.40 -7.51 -13.12
C ASP A 187 23.51 -7.92 -11.93
N ALA A 188 23.97 -7.67 -10.70
CA ALA A 188 23.16 -7.91 -9.51
C ALA A 188 21.94 -6.99 -9.44
N ILE A 189 22.08 -5.72 -9.83
CA ILE A 189 20.95 -4.78 -9.92
C ILE A 189 20.01 -5.18 -11.05
N ARG A 190 20.54 -5.44 -12.26
CA ARG A 190 19.78 -5.91 -13.42
C ARG A 190 18.98 -7.19 -13.11
N GLY A 191 19.55 -8.09 -12.31
CA GLY A 191 18.89 -9.31 -11.85
C GLY A 191 17.59 -9.07 -11.07
N GLN A 192 17.35 -7.87 -10.56
CA GLN A 192 16.15 -7.50 -9.80
C GLN A 192 15.00 -7.03 -10.69
N PHE A 193 15.26 -6.72 -11.96
CA PHE A 193 14.28 -6.25 -12.94
C PHE A 193 13.78 -7.39 -13.84
N ARG A 194 13.64 -8.59 -13.27
CA ARG A 194 13.12 -9.75 -13.99
C ARG A 194 11.60 -9.69 -14.05
N PRO A 195 10.98 -10.05 -15.19
CA PRO A 195 9.53 -10.24 -15.27
C PRO A 195 9.06 -11.28 -14.24
N GLY A 196 7.94 -10.99 -13.57
CA GLY A 196 7.26 -11.86 -12.63
C GLY A 196 5.73 -11.76 -12.77
N GLY A 197 5.00 -12.58 -12.02
CA GLY A 197 3.54 -12.65 -12.08
C GLY A 197 3.02 -13.65 -13.12
N ASP A 198 1.76 -14.05 -12.96
CA ASP A 198 1.05 -14.93 -13.89
C ASP A 198 -0.47 -14.77 -13.73
N TRP A 199 -1.08 -13.90 -14.55
CA TRP A 199 -2.53 -13.68 -14.52
C TRP A 199 -3.33 -14.91 -14.92
N ARG A 200 -2.74 -15.90 -15.63
CA ARG A 200 -3.48 -17.12 -16.02
C ARG A 200 -3.92 -17.91 -14.80
N LYS A 201 -3.12 -17.93 -13.74
CA LYS A 201 -3.48 -18.58 -12.46
C LYS A 201 -4.65 -17.87 -11.80
N VAL A 202 -4.67 -16.53 -11.80
CA VAL A 202 -5.77 -15.73 -11.24
C VAL A 202 -7.05 -15.93 -12.03
N LEU A 203 -6.99 -15.84 -13.36
CA LEU A 203 -8.15 -16.02 -14.23
C LEU A 203 -8.74 -17.42 -14.11
N LYS A 204 -7.88 -18.45 -13.98
CA LYS A 204 -8.32 -19.82 -13.71
C LYS A 204 -9.03 -19.93 -12.36
N ARG A 205 -8.45 -19.40 -11.28
CA ARG A 205 -9.06 -19.39 -9.94
C ARG A 205 -10.35 -18.59 -9.89
N MET A 206 -10.45 -17.48 -10.62
CA MET A 206 -11.68 -16.69 -10.72
C MET A 206 -12.82 -17.52 -11.31
N ALA A 207 -12.53 -18.36 -12.31
CA ALA A 207 -13.52 -19.25 -12.90
C ALA A 207 -13.88 -20.42 -11.97
N GLU A 208 -12.89 -21.02 -11.29
CA GLU A 208 -13.08 -22.20 -10.43
C GLU A 208 -13.64 -21.87 -9.04
N GLY A 209 -13.30 -20.71 -8.48
CA GLY A 209 -13.61 -20.29 -7.11
C GLY A 209 -14.74 -19.26 -6.99
N ALA A 210 -15.48 -19.02 -8.07
CA ALA A 210 -16.54 -18.01 -8.12
C ALA A 210 -17.63 -18.21 -7.03
N GLU A 211 -17.96 -19.47 -6.72
CA GLU A 211 -18.96 -19.81 -5.69
C GLU A 211 -18.46 -19.44 -4.28
N ALA A 212 -17.23 -19.82 -3.92
CA ALA A 212 -16.67 -19.51 -2.61
C ALA A 212 -16.53 -18.00 -2.37
N GLU A 213 -16.11 -17.24 -3.39
CA GLU A 213 -16.03 -15.78 -3.30
C GLU A 213 -17.43 -15.13 -3.22
N ALA A 214 -18.42 -15.70 -3.92
CA ALA A 214 -19.80 -15.24 -3.83
C ALA A 214 -20.39 -15.50 -2.43
N GLU A 215 -20.23 -16.71 -1.88
CA GLU A 215 -20.64 -17.04 -0.51
C GLU A 215 -20.01 -16.10 0.51
N GLU A 216 -18.73 -15.80 0.35
CA GLU A 216 -17.97 -14.95 1.23
C GLU A 216 -18.40 -13.47 1.15
N PHE A 217 -18.79 -13.00 -0.04
CA PHE A 217 -19.45 -11.70 -0.23
C PHE A 217 -20.82 -11.65 0.48
N GLU A 218 -21.68 -12.65 0.22
CA GLU A 218 -23.02 -12.71 0.81
C GLU A 218 -22.98 -12.85 2.35
N GLU A 219 -21.96 -13.52 2.90
CA GLU A 219 -21.71 -13.58 4.33
C GLU A 219 -21.49 -12.19 4.94
N ARG A 220 -20.66 -11.34 4.31
CA ARG A 220 -20.42 -9.97 4.79
C ARG A 220 -21.66 -9.11 4.69
N VAL A 221 -22.41 -9.21 3.59
CA VAL A 221 -23.69 -8.51 3.44
C VAL A 221 -24.65 -8.90 4.56
N ARG A 222 -24.79 -10.20 4.85
CA ARG A 222 -25.68 -10.70 5.91
C ARG A 222 -25.27 -10.20 7.29
N ARG A 223 -23.97 -10.21 7.60
CA ARG A 223 -23.44 -9.74 8.89
C ARG A 223 -23.65 -8.24 9.08
N LEU A 224 -23.43 -7.43 8.05
CA LEU A 224 -23.71 -5.99 8.09
C LEU A 224 -25.21 -5.69 8.17
N ALA A 225 -26.04 -6.49 7.50
CA ALA A 225 -27.49 -6.37 7.58
C ALA A 225 -28.01 -6.65 9.00
N ALA A 226 -27.44 -7.63 9.69
CA ALA A 226 -27.81 -7.97 11.07
C ALA A 226 -27.50 -6.86 12.10
N ALA A 227 -26.64 -5.90 11.77
CA ALA A 227 -26.31 -4.76 12.63
C ALA A 227 -27.27 -3.56 12.45
N ARG A 228 -28.24 -3.64 11.53
CA ARG A 228 -29.19 -2.55 11.26
C ARG A 228 -30.31 -2.55 12.29
N ARG A 229 -30.76 -1.36 12.70
CA ARG A 229 -31.92 -1.13 13.58
C ARG A 229 -33.25 -1.46 12.90
N ARG A 230 -33.30 -1.34 11.57
CA ARG A 230 -34.48 -1.59 10.73
C ARG A 230 -34.04 -1.97 9.31
N GLU A 231 -34.87 -2.75 8.62
CA GLU A 231 -34.71 -3.02 7.19
C GLU A 231 -35.41 -1.94 6.36
N ILE A 232 -34.70 -1.46 5.33
CA ILE A 232 -35.22 -0.58 4.28
C ILE A 232 -35.02 -1.27 2.94
N ARG A 233 -35.99 -1.15 2.05
CA ARG A 233 -35.94 -1.64 0.67
C ARG A 233 -35.91 -0.49 -0.34
N VAL A 234 -34.86 -0.47 -1.15
CA VAL A 234 -34.62 0.55 -2.19
C VAL A 234 -34.83 -0.02 -3.58
N GLY A 235 -35.66 0.65 -4.38
CA GLY A 235 -35.74 0.41 -5.82
C GLY A 235 -34.65 1.22 -6.54
N LEU A 236 -33.71 0.57 -7.21
CA LEU A 236 -32.57 1.23 -7.87
C LEU A 236 -32.71 1.26 -9.39
N VAL A 237 -32.46 2.43 -9.97
CA VAL A 237 -32.02 2.59 -11.35
C VAL A 237 -30.64 3.25 -11.31
N GLY A 238 -29.57 2.54 -11.65
CA GLY A 238 -28.22 3.11 -11.51
C GLY A 238 -27.10 2.19 -11.94
N HIS A 239 -25.86 2.53 -11.62
CA HIS A 239 -24.69 1.77 -12.03
C HIS A 239 -24.48 0.52 -11.16
N PRO A 240 -23.94 -0.60 -11.70
CA PRO A 240 -23.62 -1.80 -10.91
C PRO A 240 -22.70 -1.54 -9.71
N ARG A 241 -21.81 -0.53 -9.78
CA ARG A 241 -20.99 -0.10 -8.65
C ARG A 241 -21.84 0.46 -7.51
N THR A 242 -22.84 1.29 -7.81
CA THR A 242 -23.76 1.84 -6.81
C THR A 242 -24.63 0.76 -6.19
N TYR A 243 -25.11 -0.19 -7.00
CA TYR A 243 -25.80 -1.38 -6.48
C TYR A 243 -24.94 -2.14 -5.49
N GLU A 244 -23.68 -2.46 -5.84
CA GLU A 244 -22.75 -3.15 -4.95
C GLU A 244 -22.57 -2.43 -3.61
N ARG A 245 -22.38 -1.10 -3.61
CA ARG A 245 -22.29 -0.28 -2.39
C ARG A 245 -23.56 -0.37 -1.54
N LEU A 246 -24.73 -0.22 -2.16
CA LEU A 246 -26.03 -0.20 -1.47
C LEU A 246 -26.39 -1.53 -0.82
N ARG A 247 -25.95 -2.67 -1.38
CA ARG A 247 -26.20 -3.99 -0.78
C ARG A 247 -25.71 -4.10 0.67
N PHE A 248 -24.66 -3.36 1.01
CA PHE A 248 -24.13 -3.33 2.37
C PHE A 248 -24.92 -2.40 3.30
N LEU A 249 -25.75 -1.50 2.76
CA LEU A 249 -26.53 -0.53 3.52
C LEU A 249 -28.02 -0.87 3.65
N CYS A 250 -28.64 -1.44 2.61
CA CYS A 250 -30.08 -1.72 2.56
C CYS A 250 -30.39 -2.97 1.74
N ASP A 251 -31.65 -3.39 1.73
CA ASP A 251 -32.15 -4.30 0.69
C ASP A 251 -32.32 -3.48 -0.60
N VAL A 252 -31.80 -3.98 -1.72
CA VAL A 252 -31.76 -3.23 -2.98
C VAL A 252 -32.22 -4.11 -4.14
N VAL A 253 -33.20 -3.60 -4.88
CA VAL A 253 -33.81 -4.29 -6.01
C VAL A 253 -33.64 -3.43 -7.24
N TRP A 254 -33.15 -4.02 -8.33
CA TRP A 254 -33.16 -3.37 -9.63
C TRP A 254 -34.60 -3.13 -10.08
N LEU A 255 -34.96 -1.87 -10.33
CA LEU A 255 -36.20 -1.55 -11.01
C LEU A 255 -36.04 -1.88 -12.49
N ARG A 256 -36.94 -2.71 -13.02
CA ARG A 256 -36.98 -3.11 -14.42
C ARG A 256 -38.04 -2.31 -15.13
N LYS A 257 -37.73 -1.72 -16.28
CA LYS A 257 -38.67 -0.85 -17.01
C LYS A 257 -40.01 -1.55 -17.29
N GLU A 258 -39.96 -2.80 -17.71
CA GLU A 258 -41.13 -3.61 -18.07
C GLU A 258 -41.95 -4.08 -16.86
N LEU A 259 -41.32 -4.27 -15.70
CA LEU A 259 -41.98 -4.77 -14.49
C LEU A 259 -42.26 -3.67 -13.47
N CYS A 260 -41.88 -2.43 -13.77
CA CYS A 260 -41.81 -1.36 -12.78
C CYS A 260 -43.12 -1.16 -12.04
N THR A 261 -44.25 -1.12 -12.75
CA THR A 261 -45.57 -0.94 -12.15
C THR A 261 -45.89 -2.02 -11.10
N ASP A 262 -45.59 -3.28 -11.42
CA ASP A 262 -45.85 -4.42 -10.53
C ASP A 262 -44.85 -4.43 -9.38
N GLN A 263 -43.57 -4.13 -9.64
CA GLN A 263 -42.56 -4.00 -8.60
C GLN A 263 -42.97 -2.93 -7.57
N LEU A 264 -43.40 -1.75 -8.03
CA LEU A 264 -43.83 -0.67 -7.15
C LEU A 264 -45.12 -1.01 -6.38
N ALA A 265 -45.96 -1.92 -6.89
CA ALA A 265 -47.17 -2.36 -6.19
C ALA A 265 -46.89 -3.44 -5.14
N GLU A 266 -46.03 -4.40 -5.46
CA GLU A 266 -45.93 -5.67 -4.71
C GLU A 266 -44.67 -5.79 -3.85
N MET A 267 -43.60 -5.05 -4.16
CA MET A 267 -42.31 -5.25 -3.49
C MET A 267 -42.09 -4.41 -2.23
N GLY A 268 -42.99 -3.47 -1.91
CA GLY A 268 -42.93 -2.70 -0.65
C GLY A 268 -41.64 -1.89 -0.49
N PHE A 269 -41.36 -0.98 -1.44
CA PHE A 269 -40.23 -0.07 -1.35
C PHE A 269 -40.46 1.03 -0.30
N ASP A 270 -39.38 1.48 0.35
CA ASP A 270 -39.41 2.70 1.18
C ASP A 270 -39.03 3.93 0.34
N LEU A 271 -38.17 3.77 -0.66
CA LEU A 271 -37.77 4.83 -1.59
C LEU A 271 -37.27 4.26 -2.94
N ILE A 272 -37.23 5.14 -3.94
CA ILE A 272 -36.59 4.87 -5.23
C ILE A 272 -35.33 5.73 -5.33
N LEU A 273 -34.21 5.13 -5.70
CA LEU A 273 -32.96 5.83 -6.00
C LEU A 273 -32.67 5.74 -7.49
N ILE A 274 -32.47 6.89 -8.13
CA ILE A 274 -32.07 7.01 -9.54
C ILE A 274 -30.69 7.64 -9.59
N GLU A 275 -29.70 6.96 -10.16
CA GLU A 275 -28.37 7.51 -10.40
C GLU A 275 -28.29 8.12 -11.81
N THR A 276 -27.60 9.26 -11.95
CA THR A 276 -27.38 9.91 -13.25
C THR A 276 -26.31 9.22 -14.08
N VAL A 277 -26.66 8.06 -14.59
CA VAL A 277 -25.81 7.27 -15.49
C VAL A 277 -26.44 7.21 -16.87
N ALA A 278 -25.62 7.25 -17.92
CA ALA A 278 -26.10 7.09 -19.29
C ALA A 278 -26.62 5.66 -19.53
N GLU A 279 -25.91 4.68 -18.96
CA GLU A 279 -26.26 3.27 -19.00
C GLU A 279 -26.54 2.77 -17.58
N SER A 280 -27.80 2.45 -17.31
CA SER A 280 -28.22 1.83 -16.05
C SER A 280 -27.92 0.34 -16.08
N GLY A 281 -27.59 -0.27 -14.94
CA GLY A 281 -27.74 -1.70 -14.76
C GLY A 281 -29.21 -2.01 -14.51
N PRO A 282 -29.84 -3.00 -15.17
CA PRO A 282 -29.35 -3.93 -16.20
C PRO A 282 -29.58 -3.48 -17.67
N GLY A 283 -29.85 -2.19 -17.92
CA GLY A 283 -29.79 -1.58 -19.26
C GLY A 283 -31.14 -1.13 -19.83
N ASP A 284 -32.24 -1.42 -19.15
CA ASP A 284 -33.60 -1.19 -19.66
C ASP A 284 -34.14 0.23 -19.42
N TRP A 285 -33.46 1.06 -18.63
CA TRP A 285 -33.79 2.48 -18.41
C TRP A 285 -32.92 3.47 -19.19
N ASN A 286 -32.07 2.99 -20.10
CA ASN A 286 -31.13 3.85 -20.83
C ASN A 286 -31.87 4.98 -21.60
N GLY A 287 -31.44 6.22 -21.38
CA GLY A 287 -32.07 7.41 -21.96
C GLY A 287 -33.40 7.85 -21.33
N ALA A 288 -33.95 7.13 -20.34
CA ALA A 288 -35.24 7.49 -19.73
C ALA A 288 -35.18 8.80 -18.91
N PHE A 289 -34.01 9.10 -18.34
CA PHE A 289 -33.77 10.26 -17.47
C PHE A 289 -32.74 11.25 -18.05
N LEU A 290 -32.19 10.93 -19.23
CA LEU A 290 -31.13 11.67 -19.91
C LEU A 290 -31.64 12.07 -21.30
N GLN A 291 -31.76 13.36 -21.57
CA GLN A 291 -32.09 13.90 -22.89
C GLN A 291 -31.21 15.11 -23.23
N LEU A 292 -30.98 15.34 -24.52
CA LEU A 292 -30.10 16.43 -24.99
C LEU A 292 -30.65 17.82 -24.67
N ASP A 293 -31.98 17.97 -24.63
CA ASP A 293 -32.66 19.22 -24.24
C ASP A 293 -32.79 19.38 -22.72
N GLY A 294 -32.40 18.35 -21.95
CA GLY A 294 -32.53 18.26 -20.50
C GLY A 294 -33.93 17.86 -20.02
N ASP A 295 -34.89 17.61 -20.91
CA ASP A 295 -36.22 17.14 -20.52
C ASP A 295 -36.20 15.66 -20.13
N MET A 296 -37.29 15.18 -19.55
CA MET A 296 -37.43 13.78 -19.15
C MET A 296 -38.29 13.01 -20.14
N ALA A 297 -37.82 11.83 -20.57
CA ALA A 297 -38.58 10.98 -21.48
C ALA A 297 -39.94 10.56 -20.87
N PRO A 298 -40.95 10.20 -21.70
CA PRO A 298 -42.26 9.77 -21.20
C PRO A 298 -42.19 8.65 -20.17
N GLU A 299 -41.25 7.72 -20.33
CA GLU A 299 -41.09 6.58 -19.41
C GLU A 299 -40.49 6.98 -18.07
N GLY A 300 -39.51 7.89 -18.05
CA GLY A 300 -39.01 8.48 -16.81
C GLY A 300 -40.13 9.24 -16.09
N THR A 301 -40.89 10.05 -16.83
CA THR A 301 -42.07 10.77 -16.30
C THR A 301 -43.11 9.83 -15.70
N ALA A 302 -43.35 8.68 -16.34
CA ALA A 302 -44.27 7.66 -15.85
C ALA A 302 -43.80 7.04 -14.53
N LEU A 303 -42.49 6.79 -14.37
CA LEU A 303 -41.91 6.30 -13.11
C LEU A 303 -42.16 7.29 -11.96
N PHE A 304 -41.79 8.56 -12.13
CA PHE A 304 -42.00 9.60 -11.11
C PHE A 304 -43.47 9.73 -10.73
N ARG A 305 -44.38 9.68 -11.71
CA ARG A 305 -45.83 9.71 -11.46
C ARG A 305 -46.29 8.47 -10.67
N ALA A 306 -45.81 7.29 -11.04
CA ALA A 306 -46.18 6.03 -10.38
C ALA A 306 -45.68 5.97 -8.93
N ALA A 307 -44.48 6.50 -8.68
CA ALA A 307 -43.90 6.65 -7.34
C ALA A 307 -44.72 7.62 -6.48
N ARG A 308 -45.00 8.83 -7.00
CA ARG A 308 -45.80 9.85 -6.31
C ARG A 308 -47.21 9.36 -5.97
N ALA A 309 -47.86 8.63 -6.88
CA ALA A 309 -49.19 8.06 -6.65
C ALA A 309 -49.23 7.05 -5.47
N ARG A 310 -48.07 6.50 -5.08
CA ARG A 310 -47.90 5.58 -3.97
C ARG A 310 -47.25 6.22 -2.74
N GLY A 311 -46.93 7.51 -2.79
CA GLY A 311 -46.20 8.20 -1.72
C GLY A 311 -44.76 7.73 -1.55
N LEU A 312 -44.14 7.16 -2.59
CA LEU A 312 -42.75 6.73 -2.58
C LEU A 312 -41.84 7.90 -2.96
N PRO A 313 -40.92 8.35 -2.10
CA PRO A 313 -39.96 9.38 -2.44
C PRO A 313 -38.97 8.87 -3.49
N VAL A 314 -38.64 9.73 -4.45
CA VAL A 314 -37.61 9.48 -5.48
C VAL A 314 -36.41 10.35 -5.18
N HIS A 315 -35.30 9.71 -4.81
CA HIS A 315 -34.01 10.34 -4.62
C HIS A 315 -33.21 10.25 -5.93
N LEU A 316 -32.59 11.34 -6.36
CA LEU A 316 -31.71 11.40 -7.51
C LEU A 316 -30.25 11.56 -7.04
N LEU A 317 -29.39 10.60 -7.39
CA LEU A 317 -27.96 10.65 -7.14
C LEU A 317 -27.21 11.17 -8.38
N LEU A 318 -26.74 12.42 -8.30
CA LEU A 318 -25.85 13.04 -9.28
C LEU A 318 -24.42 12.52 -9.07
N SER A 319 -24.05 11.46 -9.79
CA SER A 319 -22.69 10.88 -9.76
C SER A 319 -21.82 11.34 -10.93
N ALA A 320 -22.41 11.97 -11.94
CA ALA A 320 -21.74 12.51 -13.13
C ALA A 320 -21.08 13.88 -12.89
N ALA A 321 -20.19 14.27 -13.79
CA ALA A 321 -19.53 15.58 -13.74
C ALA A 321 -20.55 16.74 -13.90
N PRO A 322 -20.33 17.89 -13.24
CA PRO A 322 -21.23 19.06 -13.31
C PRO A 322 -21.58 19.48 -14.73
N ALA A 323 -20.61 19.43 -15.66
CA ALA A 323 -20.80 19.81 -17.06
C ALA A 323 -21.85 18.96 -17.80
N ALA A 324 -22.07 17.70 -17.40
CA ALA A 324 -23.04 16.83 -18.02
C ALA A 324 -24.44 16.93 -17.37
N SER A 325 -24.53 17.47 -16.15
CA SER A 325 -25.77 17.44 -15.34
C SER A 325 -27.00 18.09 -15.99
N HIS A 326 -26.80 19.01 -16.96
CA HIS A 326 -27.89 19.62 -17.73
C HIS A 326 -28.73 18.61 -18.51
N PHE A 327 -28.18 17.46 -18.91
CA PHE A 327 -28.94 16.40 -19.58
C PHE A 327 -29.99 15.72 -18.68
N TRP A 328 -29.92 15.93 -17.36
CA TRP A 328 -30.82 15.38 -16.37
C TRP A 328 -31.71 16.44 -15.70
N ARG A 329 -31.80 17.66 -16.24
CA ARG A 329 -32.55 18.78 -15.64
C ARG A 329 -33.98 18.38 -15.23
N GLY A 330 -34.73 17.74 -16.11
CA GLY A 330 -36.11 17.31 -15.83
C GLY A 330 -36.20 16.27 -14.69
N ALA A 331 -35.19 15.42 -14.53
CA ALA A 331 -35.11 14.49 -13.40
C ALA A 331 -34.73 15.21 -12.10
N ILE A 332 -33.82 16.19 -12.16
CA ILE A 332 -33.42 17.04 -11.03
C ILE A 332 -34.62 17.81 -10.48
N GLU A 333 -35.43 18.39 -11.36
CA GLU A 333 -36.62 19.16 -10.97
C GLU A 333 -37.76 18.27 -10.42
N ALA A 334 -37.84 17.00 -10.87
CA ALA A 334 -38.90 16.08 -10.48
C ALA A 334 -38.62 15.30 -9.18
N ALA A 335 -37.36 15.22 -8.76
CA ALA A 335 -36.93 14.45 -7.59
C ALA A 335 -37.36 15.08 -6.26
N ASP A 336 -37.66 14.23 -5.28
CA ASP A 336 -37.98 14.64 -3.91
C ASP A 336 -36.71 14.98 -3.12
N ALA A 337 -35.58 14.37 -3.49
CA ALA A 337 -34.25 14.71 -3.00
C ALA A 337 -33.20 14.64 -4.10
N VAL A 338 -32.28 15.60 -4.14
CA VAL A 338 -31.14 15.62 -5.05
C VAL A 338 -29.85 15.47 -4.25
N LEU A 339 -29.11 14.40 -4.51
CA LEU A 339 -27.91 14.00 -3.81
C LEU A 339 -26.72 14.13 -4.76
N VAL A 340 -25.70 14.90 -4.39
CA VAL A 340 -24.58 15.24 -5.27
C VAL A 340 -23.30 14.60 -4.77
N GLU A 341 -22.75 13.64 -5.50
CA GLU A 341 -21.55 12.91 -5.08
C GLU A 341 -20.26 13.65 -5.54
N GLY A 342 -19.61 14.37 -4.63
CA GLY A 342 -18.41 15.16 -4.95
C GLY A 342 -18.20 16.37 -4.05
N ASN A 343 -17.33 17.29 -4.48
CA ASN A 343 -17.06 18.53 -3.75
C ASN A 343 -18.04 19.63 -4.19
N PRO A 344 -18.65 20.37 -3.26
CA PRO A 344 -19.46 21.55 -3.59
C PRO A 344 -18.78 22.57 -4.52
N GLN A 345 -17.44 22.68 -4.44
CA GLN A 345 -16.68 23.62 -5.26
C GLN A 345 -16.77 23.31 -6.76
N ASP A 346 -16.88 22.03 -7.13
CA ASP A 346 -17.00 21.58 -8.53
C ASP A 346 -18.28 22.14 -9.19
N TRP A 347 -19.27 22.51 -8.39
CA TRP A 347 -20.58 23.02 -8.81
C TRP A 347 -20.70 24.55 -8.74
N SER A 348 -19.62 25.25 -8.40
CA SER A 348 -19.62 26.71 -8.16
C SER A 348 -19.10 27.57 -9.31
N GLY A 349 -18.72 26.96 -10.44
CA GLY A 349 -18.12 27.65 -11.60
C GLY A 349 -19.10 28.03 -12.72
N ASP A 350 -18.58 28.74 -13.74
CA ASP A 350 -19.31 29.23 -14.94
C ASP A 350 -19.74 28.13 -15.93
N ALA A 351 -19.63 26.85 -15.57
CA ALA A 351 -20.06 25.75 -16.41
C ALA A 351 -21.57 25.83 -16.67
N PRO A 352 -22.08 25.42 -17.85
CA PRO A 352 -23.51 25.33 -18.13
C PRO A 352 -24.13 24.17 -17.34
N CYS A 353 -24.25 24.39 -16.03
CA CYS A 353 -24.84 23.48 -15.07
C CYS A 353 -26.20 24.04 -14.66
N PRO A 354 -27.27 23.23 -14.61
CA PRO A 354 -28.53 23.65 -14.00
C PRO A 354 -28.27 24.07 -12.55
N ALA A 355 -28.94 25.14 -12.12
CA ALA A 355 -28.90 25.51 -10.72
C ALA A 355 -29.40 24.33 -9.88
N LEU A 356 -28.57 23.87 -8.94
CA LEU A 356 -28.99 22.85 -7.99
C LEU A 356 -30.16 23.40 -7.16
N PRO A 357 -31.19 22.60 -6.88
CA PRO A 357 -32.29 23.05 -6.05
C PRO A 357 -31.82 23.26 -4.59
N ASP A 358 -32.50 24.13 -3.83
CA ASP A 358 -32.14 24.47 -2.44
C ASP A 358 -32.12 23.24 -1.50
N HIS A 359 -32.85 22.19 -1.84
CA HIS A 359 -32.88 20.94 -1.10
C HIS A 359 -31.77 19.96 -1.49
N ALA A 360 -30.90 20.30 -2.45
CA ALA A 360 -29.77 19.46 -2.83
C ALA A 360 -28.82 19.25 -1.63
N ARG A 361 -28.25 18.05 -1.53
CA ARG A 361 -27.31 17.67 -0.47
C ARG A 361 -26.07 17.07 -1.10
N PHE A 362 -24.91 17.47 -0.61
CA PHE A 362 -23.65 16.90 -1.05
C PHE A 362 -23.33 15.65 -0.24
N LEU A 363 -22.99 14.58 -0.95
CA LEU A 363 -22.47 13.34 -0.42
C LEU A 363 -20.99 13.26 -0.75
N ARG A 364 -20.21 12.67 0.16
CA ARG A 364 -18.84 12.31 -0.20
C ARG A 364 -18.83 11.25 -1.29
N ARG A 365 -17.86 11.36 -2.18
CA ARG A 365 -17.51 10.28 -3.11
C ARG A 365 -16.87 9.13 -2.36
N ALA A 366 -17.51 7.96 -2.38
CA ALA A 366 -17.13 6.85 -1.51
C ALA A 366 -17.00 5.50 -2.21
N THR A 367 -16.25 4.61 -1.56
CA THR A 367 -16.25 3.16 -1.81
C THR A 367 -16.73 2.43 -0.55
N GLU A 368 -17.12 1.16 -0.71
CA GLU A 368 -17.58 0.29 0.37
C GLU A 368 -16.46 -0.73 0.72
N PRO A 369 -15.76 -0.57 1.86
CA PRO A 369 -14.64 -1.44 2.24
C PRO A 369 -15.00 -2.93 2.29
N ALA A 370 -16.24 -3.27 2.62
CA ALA A 370 -16.72 -4.64 2.65
C ALA A 370 -17.09 -5.21 1.27
N ALA A 371 -17.17 -4.39 0.21
CA ALA A 371 -17.44 -4.89 -1.14
C ALA A 371 -16.28 -5.73 -1.69
N GLY A 372 -15.04 -5.30 -1.40
CA GLY A 372 -13.84 -5.97 -1.86
C GLY A 372 -12.68 -5.79 -0.89
N PRO A 373 -12.73 -6.38 0.32
CA PRO A 373 -11.65 -6.20 1.28
C PRO A 373 -10.33 -6.74 0.73
N ALA A 374 -9.24 -6.07 1.10
CA ALA A 374 -7.87 -6.48 0.75
C ALA A 374 -7.53 -7.92 1.19
N ALA A 375 -8.24 -8.44 2.20
CA ALA A 375 -8.07 -9.80 2.67
C ALA A 375 -8.70 -10.83 1.72
N LEU A 376 -7.92 -11.82 1.29
CA LEU A 376 -8.33 -12.89 0.37
C LEU A 376 -8.49 -14.25 1.08
N LEU A 377 -9.32 -15.14 0.54
CA LEU A 377 -9.40 -16.53 0.99
C LEU A 377 -8.11 -17.30 0.64
N GLU A 378 -7.64 -17.10 -0.59
CA GLU A 378 -6.42 -17.70 -1.11
C GLU A 378 -5.19 -16.79 -0.97
N PRO A 379 -3.97 -17.35 -0.95
CA PRO A 379 -2.75 -16.55 -1.01
C PRO A 379 -2.72 -15.69 -2.29
N ARG A 380 -2.43 -14.40 -2.10
CA ARG A 380 -2.26 -13.44 -3.19
C ARG A 380 -1.05 -13.79 -4.02
N LEU A 381 -1.17 -13.68 -5.35
CA LEU A 381 -0.01 -13.73 -6.23
C LEU A 381 0.71 -12.38 -6.24
N HIS A 382 2.02 -12.42 -6.46
CA HIS A 382 2.87 -11.23 -6.51
C HIS A 382 3.18 -10.83 -7.97
N ASP A 383 3.70 -9.62 -8.16
CA ASP A 383 4.14 -9.08 -9.45
C ASP A 383 3.05 -9.01 -10.53
N LEU A 384 1.81 -8.72 -10.13
CA LEU A 384 0.67 -8.57 -11.05
C LEU A 384 0.34 -7.08 -11.26
N MET A 385 0.23 -6.66 -12.51
CA MET A 385 -0.22 -5.32 -12.91
C MET A 385 -1.56 -5.42 -13.66
N LEU A 386 -2.55 -4.66 -13.21
CA LEU A 386 -3.84 -4.54 -13.89
C LEU A 386 -3.93 -3.19 -14.61
N VAL A 387 -4.45 -3.18 -15.84
CA VAL A 387 -4.77 -1.97 -16.60
C VAL A 387 -6.28 -1.99 -16.87
N PRO A 388 -7.12 -1.33 -16.04
CA PRO A 388 -8.57 -1.36 -16.16
C PRO A 388 -9.13 -0.33 -17.16
N VAL A 389 -8.24 0.33 -17.89
CA VAL A 389 -8.54 1.43 -18.82
C VAL A 389 -8.19 1.06 -20.27
N GLY A 390 -8.47 -0.19 -20.68
CA GLY A 390 -8.05 -0.75 -21.96
C GLY A 390 -8.47 0.07 -23.18
N SER A 391 -9.62 0.78 -23.12
CA SER A 391 -10.08 1.70 -24.16
C SER A 391 -9.07 2.81 -24.49
N ASP A 392 -8.30 3.26 -23.51
CA ASP A 392 -7.37 4.38 -23.63
C ASP A 392 -6.25 4.09 -24.63
N LEU A 393 -5.92 2.81 -24.83
CA LEU A 393 -4.90 2.38 -25.79
C LEU A 393 -5.29 2.65 -27.25
N PHE A 394 -6.57 2.84 -27.54
CA PHE A 394 -7.03 3.21 -28.88
C PHE A 394 -6.81 4.70 -29.16
N GLN A 395 -7.05 5.53 -28.16
CA GLN A 395 -7.13 6.98 -28.31
C GLN A 395 -5.83 7.70 -27.97
N PHE A 396 -4.99 7.09 -27.13
CA PHE A 396 -3.76 7.71 -26.63
C PHE A 396 -2.55 6.83 -27.02
N PRO A 397 -1.93 7.07 -28.20
CA PRO A 397 -0.80 6.30 -28.69
C PRO A 397 0.38 6.26 -27.69
N ASP A 398 0.64 7.35 -26.97
CA ASP A 398 1.72 7.40 -25.98
C ASP A 398 1.53 6.38 -24.85
N PHE A 399 0.28 6.15 -24.44
CA PHE A 399 -0.04 5.13 -23.43
C PHE A 399 0.09 3.71 -23.98
N ALA A 400 -0.29 3.49 -25.25
CA ALA A 400 -0.06 2.22 -25.94
C ALA A 400 1.44 1.91 -26.11
N ASP A 401 2.23 2.93 -26.45
CA ASP A 401 3.68 2.86 -26.58
C ASP A 401 4.32 2.56 -25.23
N PHE A 402 3.89 3.26 -24.17
CA PHE A 402 4.31 3.01 -22.80
C PHE A 402 4.07 1.54 -22.39
N LEU A 403 2.88 0.99 -22.66
CA LEU A 403 2.55 -0.40 -22.34
C LEU A 403 3.16 -1.42 -23.30
N SER A 404 3.70 -1.01 -24.45
CA SER A 404 4.41 -1.90 -25.38
C SER A 404 5.83 -2.23 -24.90
N THR A 405 6.41 -1.42 -24.01
CA THR A 405 7.78 -1.60 -23.48
C THR A 405 7.87 -2.76 -22.48
N PRO A 406 8.66 -3.83 -22.73
CA PRO A 406 8.78 -4.99 -21.85
C PRO A 406 8.99 -4.61 -20.37
N GLY A 407 8.16 -5.12 -19.45
CA GLY A 407 8.13 -4.66 -18.05
C GLY A 407 8.46 -5.75 -17.00
N CYS A 408 8.51 -5.34 -15.74
CA CYS A 408 8.80 -6.26 -14.62
C CYS A 408 7.58 -7.07 -14.15
N TYR A 409 6.35 -6.56 -14.31
CA TYR A 409 5.13 -7.26 -13.89
C TYR A 409 4.37 -7.84 -15.09
N ASP A 410 3.65 -8.93 -14.87
CA ASP A 410 2.69 -9.47 -15.83
C ASP A 410 1.46 -8.55 -15.90
N ALA A 411 1.12 -8.13 -17.11
CA ALA A 411 0.08 -7.14 -17.36
C ALA A 411 -1.20 -7.82 -17.85
N LEU A 412 -2.32 -7.47 -17.23
CA LEU A 412 -3.66 -7.80 -17.71
C LEU A 412 -4.38 -6.51 -18.10
N VAL A 413 -4.77 -6.40 -19.36
CA VAL A 413 -5.60 -5.30 -19.85
C VAL A 413 -7.07 -5.71 -19.79
N THR A 414 -7.87 -4.87 -19.16
CA THR A 414 -9.31 -5.01 -19.05
C THR A 414 -9.96 -3.63 -19.16
N GLU A 415 -11.28 -3.58 -19.04
CA GLU A 415 -12.05 -2.37 -19.19
C GLU A 415 -13.21 -2.38 -18.19
N PHE A 416 -13.33 -1.31 -17.41
CA PHE A 416 -14.33 -1.19 -16.35
C PHE A 416 -15.53 -0.31 -16.74
N HIS A 417 -15.42 0.48 -17.79
CA HIS A 417 -16.49 1.36 -18.30
C HIS A 417 -16.98 0.92 -19.68
N TYR A 418 -16.07 0.74 -20.65
CA TYR A 418 -16.43 0.41 -22.05
C TYR A 418 -16.40 -1.10 -22.36
N GLY A 419 -16.75 -1.47 -23.58
CA GLY A 419 -16.39 -2.76 -24.18
C GLY A 419 -15.18 -2.62 -25.10
N PHE A 420 -14.38 -3.68 -25.26
CA PHE A 420 -13.36 -3.73 -26.32
C PHE A 420 -13.14 -5.13 -26.87
N ALA A 421 -12.79 -5.22 -28.15
CA ALA A 421 -12.39 -6.46 -28.80
C ALA A 421 -10.87 -6.66 -28.70
N PRO A 422 -10.36 -7.75 -28.09
CA PRO A 422 -8.92 -8.02 -27.96
C PRO A 422 -8.17 -8.06 -29.30
N SER A 423 -8.82 -8.55 -30.36
CA SER A 423 -8.25 -8.60 -31.72
C SER A 423 -7.92 -7.22 -32.28
N SER A 424 -8.73 -6.21 -31.97
CA SER A 424 -8.51 -4.82 -32.41
C SER A 424 -7.44 -4.11 -31.57
N LEU A 425 -7.24 -4.54 -30.33
CA LEU A 425 -6.28 -3.92 -29.41
C LEU A 425 -4.86 -4.46 -29.59
N THR A 426 -4.71 -5.75 -29.90
CA THR A 426 -3.41 -6.42 -30.06
C THR A 426 -2.43 -5.68 -31.00
N PRO A 427 -2.84 -5.15 -32.17
CA PRO A 427 -1.94 -4.41 -33.07
C PRO A 427 -1.35 -3.13 -32.45
N ARG A 428 -2.04 -2.51 -31.48
CA ARG A 428 -1.58 -1.28 -30.81
C ARG A 428 -0.38 -1.52 -29.89
N LEU A 429 -0.17 -2.76 -29.43
CA LEU A 429 0.89 -3.13 -28.50
C LEU A 429 2.20 -3.53 -29.20
N LYS A 430 2.38 -3.17 -30.47
CA LYS A 430 3.63 -3.37 -31.26
C LYS A 430 4.22 -4.79 -31.17
N GLY A 431 3.35 -5.81 -31.13
CA GLY A 431 3.74 -7.21 -31.05
C GLY A 431 4.03 -7.74 -29.63
N ARG A 432 3.92 -6.91 -28.59
CA ARG A 432 3.95 -7.37 -27.20
C ARG A 432 2.70 -8.21 -26.91
N LYS A 433 2.92 -9.42 -26.41
CA LYS A 433 1.84 -10.29 -25.92
C LYS A 433 1.45 -9.84 -24.52
N VAL A 434 0.25 -9.29 -24.38
CA VAL A 434 -0.34 -8.88 -23.10
C VAL A 434 -1.65 -9.64 -22.93
N ALA A 435 -1.91 -10.14 -21.72
CA ALA A 435 -3.17 -10.81 -21.43
C ALA A 435 -4.32 -9.80 -21.47
N MET A 436 -5.50 -10.22 -21.95
CA MET A 436 -6.68 -9.37 -22.03
C MET A 436 -7.89 -10.10 -21.47
N ALA A 437 -8.73 -9.39 -20.71
CA ALA A 437 -10.00 -9.90 -20.18
C ALA A 437 -11.11 -8.86 -20.40
N PRO A 438 -11.82 -8.88 -21.54
CA PRO A 438 -12.98 -8.01 -21.77
C PRO A 438 -14.24 -8.53 -21.05
N ASP A 439 -15.30 -7.72 -21.05
CA ASP A 439 -16.66 -8.10 -20.68
C ASP A 439 -16.81 -8.67 -19.26
N LEU A 440 -16.15 -8.03 -18.28
CA LEU A 440 -16.16 -8.45 -16.89
C LEU A 440 -17.40 -7.94 -16.14
N SER A 441 -18.04 -8.83 -15.40
CA SER A 441 -19.01 -8.43 -14.37
C SER A 441 -18.32 -7.64 -13.25
N ARG A 442 -19.09 -6.81 -12.52
CA ARG A 442 -18.58 -6.03 -11.39
C ARG A 442 -17.84 -6.89 -10.35
N ARG A 443 -18.36 -8.07 -10.02
CA ARG A 443 -17.70 -9.00 -9.08
C ARG A 443 -16.33 -9.46 -9.59
N GLN A 444 -16.21 -9.75 -10.89
CA GLN A 444 -14.93 -10.13 -11.51
C GLN A 444 -13.95 -8.96 -11.53
N GLN A 445 -14.40 -7.74 -11.79
CA GLN A 445 -13.56 -6.53 -11.67
C GLN A 445 -12.97 -6.41 -10.26
N THR A 446 -13.80 -6.51 -9.21
CA THR A 446 -13.37 -6.51 -7.81
C THR A 446 -12.39 -7.64 -7.50
N TYR A 447 -12.61 -8.84 -8.04
CA TYR A 447 -11.68 -9.98 -7.88
C TYR A 447 -10.30 -9.72 -8.49
N LEU A 448 -10.24 -9.12 -9.68
CA LEU A 448 -8.97 -8.76 -10.32
C LEU A 448 -8.24 -7.67 -9.53
N LEU A 449 -8.95 -6.63 -9.06
CA LEU A 449 -8.38 -5.60 -8.20
C LEU A 449 -7.75 -6.20 -6.92
N ARG A 450 -8.44 -7.15 -6.28
CA ARG A 450 -7.93 -7.83 -5.09
C ARG A 450 -6.67 -8.65 -5.34
N ASN A 451 -6.43 -9.11 -6.57
CA ASN A 451 -5.20 -9.83 -6.93
C ASN A 451 -4.08 -8.93 -7.47
N ALA A 452 -4.39 -7.71 -7.90
CA ALA A 452 -3.40 -6.79 -8.47
C ALA A 452 -2.40 -6.27 -7.43
N THR A 453 -1.11 -6.30 -7.74
CA THR A 453 -0.09 -5.61 -6.93
C THR A 453 -0.21 -4.11 -7.12
N ILE A 454 -0.30 -3.68 -8.39
CA ILE A 454 -0.56 -2.30 -8.82
C ILE A 454 -1.68 -2.25 -9.85
N VAL A 455 -2.37 -1.11 -9.91
CA VAL A 455 -3.38 -0.79 -10.93
C VAL A 455 -2.88 0.42 -11.70
N LEU A 456 -2.60 0.25 -12.99
CA LEU A 456 -2.07 1.33 -13.82
C LEU A 456 -3.22 2.12 -14.44
N LEU A 457 -3.26 3.42 -14.16
CA LEU A 457 -4.27 4.36 -14.61
C LEU A 457 -3.61 5.38 -15.51
N ASN A 458 -4.17 5.61 -16.70
CA ASN A 458 -3.72 6.68 -17.57
C ASN A 458 -4.36 8.00 -17.11
N ALA A 459 -3.58 9.05 -16.93
CA ALA A 459 -4.13 10.35 -16.52
C ALA A 459 -4.85 11.06 -17.66
N THR A 460 -4.33 10.93 -18.89
CA THR A 460 -5.00 11.42 -20.10
C THR A 460 -5.95 10.34 -20.59
N THR A 461 -7.15 10.27 -20.01
CA THR A 461 -8.08 9.15 -20.19
C THR A 461 -9.38 9.57 -20.88
N LEU A 462 -10.13 8.58 -21.38
CA LEU A 462 -11.50 8.76 -21.86
C LEU A 462 -12.52 8.99 -20.75
N ARG A 463 -12.14 8.70 -19.51
CA ARG A 463 -12.99 8.78 -18.32
C ARG A 463 -13.01 10.17 -17.74
N THR A 464 -14.10 10.48 -17.06
CA THR A 464 -14.15 11.62 -16.14
C THR A 464 -13.23 11.40 -14.94
N GLU A 465 -12.84 12.48 -14.27
CA GLU A 465 -12.06 12.41 -13.03
C GLU A 465 -12.77 11.59 -11.94
N ALA A 466 -14.09 11.72 -11.86
CA ALA A 466 -14.95 10.96 -10.97
C ALA A 466 -14.82 9.44 -11.17
N GLU A 467 -14.87 8.97 -12.42
CA GLU A 467 -14.75 7.56 -12.76
C GLU A 467 -13.34 7.03 -12.51
N LEU A 468 -12.31 7.81 -12.84
CA LEU A 468 -10.93 7.43 -12.57
C LEU A 468 -10.67 7.32 -11.06
N LEU A 469 -11.27 8.22 -10.28
CA LEU A 469 -11.20 8.22 -8.82
C LEU A 469 -11.90 6.99 -8.25
N ASP A 470 -13.09 6.65 -8.75
CA ASP A 470 -13.83 5.44 -8.33
C ASP A 470 -12.98 4.17 -8.52
N ILE A 471 -12.29 4.03 -9.65
CA ILE A 471 -11.37 2.90 -9.90
C ILE A 471 -10.21 2.92 -8.89
N ALA A 472 -9.63 4.09 -8.60
CA ALA A 472 -8.54 4.21 -7.65
C ALA A 472 -8.98 3.86 -6.22
N LEU A 473 -10.14 4.33 -5.78
CA LEU A 473 -10.70 4.04 -4.45
C LEU A 473 -10.94 2.53 -4.28
N ASP A 474 -11.58 1.90 -5.28
CA ASP A 474 -11.88 0.47 -5.25
C ASP A 474 -10.58 -0.37 -5.27
N ALA A 475 -9.58 0.04 -6.05
CA ALA A 475 -8.26 -0.60 -6.07
C ALA A 475 -7.54 -0.51 -4.72
N ILE A 476 -7.62 0.63 -4.03
CA ILE A 476 -7.00 0.82 -2.71
C ILE A 476 -7.68 -0.08 -1.68
N VAL A 477 -9.01 -0.09 -1.59
CA VAL A 477 -9.75 -0.97 -0.67
C VAL A 477 -9.46 -2.45 -0.95
N ALA A 478 -9.34 -2.82 -2.22
CA ALA A 478 -8.97 -4.16 -2.68
C ALA A 478 -7.51 -4.54 -2.38
N GLY A 479 -6.71 -3.64 -1.84
CA GLY A 479 -5.33 -3.95 -1.47
C GLY A 479 -4.29 -3.65 -2.55
N ALA A 480 -4.67 -3.13 -3.71
CA ALA A 480 -3.75 -2.72 -4.78
C ALA A 480 -3.28 -1.27 -4.58
N ILE A 481 -2.21 -0.89 -5.30
CA ILE A 481 -1.71 0.49 -5.33
C ILE A 481 -1.97 1.06 -6.73
N PRO A 482 -2.88 2.04 -6.87
CA PRO A 482 -3.05 2.75 -8.13
C PRO A 482 -1.80 3.58 -8.45
N VAL A 483 -1.37 3.53 -9.71
CA VAL A 483 -0.25 4.30 -10.24
C VAL A 483 -0.73 5.08 -11.45
N LEU A 484 -0.55 6.41 -11.43
CA LEU A 484 -0.92 7.30 -12.53
C LEU A 484 0.22 7.40 -13.55
N VAL A 485 -0.13 7.26 -14.83
CA VAL A 485 0.76 7.54 -15.96
C VAL A 485 0.44 8.92 -16.51
N GLY A 486 1.40 9.84 -16.45
CA GLY A 486 1.27 11.21 -16.99
C GLY A 486 1.01 12.31 -15.93
N PRO A 487 0.44 13.46 -16.34
CA PRO A 487 0.17 14.60 -15.45
C PRO A 487 -0.83 14.24 -14.34
N VAL A 488 -0.85 14.98 -13.22
CA VAL A 488 -1.92 14.82 -12.22
C VAL A 488 -3.14 15.54 -12.76
N PRO A 489 -4.32 14.89 -12.77
CA PRO A 489 -5.58 15.59 -13.02
C PRO A 489 -5.69 16.77 -12.04
N PRO A 490 -6.07 17.96 -12.52
CA PRO A 490 -6.25 19.10 -11.64
C PRO A 490 -7.35 18.75 -10.61
N GLU A 491 -6.97 18.75 -9.33
CA GLU A 491 -7.87 18.58 -8.18
C GLU A 491 -8.17 17.12 -7.76
N GLY A 492 -8.03 16.86 -6.45
CA GLY A 492 -8.26 15.55 -5.83
C GLY A 492 -7.11 15.09 -4.92
N ALA A 493 -7.34 15.15 -3.60
CA ALA A 493 -6.36 14.72 -2.59
C ALA A 493 -5.87 13.27 -2.80
N VAL A 494 -6.72 12.39 -3.34
CA VAL A 494 -6.36 11.01 -3.67
C VAL A 494 -5.37 10.96 -4.84
N PHE A 495 -5.66 11.63 -5.96
CA PHE A 495 -4.75 11.65 -7.12
C PHE A 495 -3.39 12.26 -6.77
N ALA A 496 -3.38 13.32 -5.96
CA ALA A 496 -2.15 13.91 -5.43
C ALA A 496 -1.36 12.93 -4.55
N ALA A 497 -2.04 12.00 -3.86
CA ALA A 497 -1.42 11.00 -3.02
C ALA A 497 -0.95 9.75 -3.78
N LEU A 498 -1.36 9.52 -5.04
CA LEU A 498 -0.96 8.35 -5.83
C LEU A 498 0.49 8.45 -6.31
N ASP A 499 1.12 7.29 -6.56
CA ASP A 499 2.42 7.27 -7.24
C ASP A 499 2.25 7.63 -8.71
N ARG A 500 3.26 8.29 -9.25
CA ARG A 500 3.24 8.80 -10.61
C ARG A 500 4.47 8.37 -11.38
N VAL A 501 4.24 8.05 -12.64
CA VAL A 501 5.29 7.71 -13.60
C VAL A 501 5.02 8.41 -14.92
N THR A 502 6.08 8.81 -15.59
CA THR A 502 6.08 9.48 -16.89
C THR A 502 6.81 8.67 -17.93
N ALA A 503 7.68 7.75 -17.51
CA ALA A 503 8.43 6.85 -18.38
C ALA A 503 8.34 5.38 -17.93
N PRO A 504 8.47 4.40 -18.85
CA PRO A 504 8.47 2.99 -18.49
C PRO A 504 9.56 2.60 -17.48
N SER A 505 10.74 3.24 -17.53
CA SER A 505 11.83 2.98 -16.59
C SER A 505 11.47 3.35 -15.14
N GLU A 506 10.78 4.47 -14.92
CA GLU A 506 10.27 4.87 -13.60
C GLU A 506 9.27 3.85 -13.06
N LEU A 507 8.38 3.33 -13.91
CA LEU A 507 7.45 2.26 -13.53
C LEU A 507 8.20 0.98 -13.14
N MET A 508 9.28 0.63 -13.84
CA MET A 508 10.10 -0.54 -13.50
C MET A 508 10.82 -0.36 -12.16
N GLU A 509 11.36 0.83 -11.88
CA GLU A 509 11.98 1.17 -10.59
C GLU A 509 10.98 1.10 -9.44
N LEU A 510 9.76 1.61 -9.67
CA LEU A 510 8.65 1.50 -8.73
C LEU A 510 8.21 0.05 -8.51
N GLN A 511 8.04 -0.73 -9.58
CA GLN A 511 7.71 -2.16 -9.53
C GLN A 511 8.78 -2.95 -8.76
N ARG A 512 10.06 -2.64 -8.97
CA ARG A 512 11.17 -3.22 -8.20
C ARG A 512 11.08 -2.85 -6.73
N SER A 513 10.75 -1.60 -6.42
CA SER A 513 10.59 -1.14 -5.03
C SER A 513 9.41 -1.84 -4.33
N TYR A 514 8.30 -2.09 -5.03
CA TYR A 514 7.14 -2.80 -4.49
C TYR A 514 7.29 -4.31 -4.32
N ARG A 515 8.40 -4.90 -4.80
CA ARG A 515 8.82 -6.25 -4.39
C ARG A 515 9.35 -6.28 -2.96
N ILE A 516 9.72 -5.12 -2.39
CA ILE A 516 10.04 -4.99 -0.98
C ILE A 516 8.73 -4.92 -0.20
N ALA A 517 8.34 -6.06 0.38
CA ALA A 517 7.01 -6.25 0.93
C ALA A 517 6.61 -5.22 2.00
N TRP A 518 7.52 -4.82 2.90
CA TRP A 518 7.23 -3.82 3.92
C TRP A 518 7.00 -2.43 3.34
N LEU A 519 7.77 -2.04 2.30
CA LEU A 519 7.65 -0.75 1.65
C LEU A 519 6.31 -0.64 0.92
N ARG A 520 5.95 -1.70 0.17
CA ARG A 520 4.64 -1.82 -0.48
C ARG A 520 3.51 -1.75 0.55
N GLU A 521 3.62 -2.49 1.66
CA GLU A 521 2.62 -2.50 2.73
C GLU A 521 2.44 -1.11 3.34
N ARG A 522 3.53 -0.44 3.71
CA ARG A 522 3.53 0.94 4.24
C ARG A 522 2.83 1.90 3.27
N ARG A 523 3.16 1.82 1.97
CA ARG A 523 2.60 2.68 0.95
C ARG A 523 1.10 2.43 0.72
N TRP A 524 0.70 1.17 0.60
CA TRP A 524 -0.72 0.82 0.51
C TRP A 524 -1.50 1.30 1.74
N ARG A 525 -0.97 1.06 2.96
CA ARG A 525 -1.64 1.49 4.19
C ARG A 525 -1.85 3.00 4.20
N ALA A 526 -0.86 3.80 3.80
CA ALA A 526 -1.03 5.25 3.72
C ALA A 526 -2.22 5.66 2.83
N LEU A 527 -2.37 5.05 1.65
CA LEU A 527 -3.52 5.26 0.76
C LEU A 527 -4.82 4.73 1.38
N TYR A 528 -4.78 3.56 2.01
CA TYR A 528 -5.95 2.97 2.67
C TYR A 528 -6.48 3.89 3.78
N ARG A 529 -5.61 4.48 4.61
CA ARG A 529 -6.02 5.45 5.65
C ARG A 529 -6.70 6.68 5.03
N LEU A 530 -6.18 7.19 3.93
CA LEU A 530 -6.81 8.31 3.20
C LEU A 530 -8.23 7.94 2.77
N VAL A 531 -8.41 6.76 2.19
CA VAL A 531 -9.73 6.25 1.76
C VAL A 531 -10.67 6.07 2.95
N MET A 532 -10.25 5.36 4.01
CA MET A 532 -11.11 5.09 5.16
C MET A 532 -11.52 6.35 5.93
N ARG A 533 -10.67 7.39 5.94
CA ARG A 533 -10.97 8.66 6.62
C ARG A 533 -11.90 9.58 5.83
N HIS A 534 -11.89 9.53 4.50
CA HIS A 534 -12.53 10.55 3.67
C HIS A 534 -13.48 10.01 2.59
N HIS A 535 -13.40 8.73 2.24
CA HIS A 535 -14.08 8.13 1.09
C HIS A 535 -14.87 6.87 1.46
N VAL A 536 -15.46 6.85 2.66
CA VAL A 536 -16.44 5.85 3.12
C VAL A 536 -17.64 6.60 3.68
N TRP A 537 -18.85 6.19 3.28
CA TRP A 537 -20.10 6.78 3.75
C TRP A 537 -20.28 6.60 5.25
N ARG A 538 -20.62 7.70 5.93
CA ARG A 538 -20.90 7.77 7.36
C ARG A 538 -22.39 8.00 7.60
N ALA A 539 -22.77 8.07 8.87
CA ALA A 539 -24.13 8.31 9.32
C ALA A 539 -24.83 9.46 8.57
N GLU A 540 -24.15 10.59 8.37
CA GLU A 540 -24.71 11.74 7.64
C GLU A 540 -24.96 11.44 6.15
N ASP A 541 -24.05 10.73 5.47
CA ASP A 541 -24.21 10.38 4.06
C ASP A 541 -25.32 9.34 3.91
N ARG A 542 -25.37 8.34 4.80
CA ARG A 542 -26.41 7.30 4.81
C ARG A 542 -27.78 7.90 5.09
N ALA A 543 -27.89 8.83 6.04
CA ALA A 543 -29.13 9.52 6.35
C ALA A 543 -29.62 10.38 5.17
N ALA A 544 -28.72 11.09 4.49
CA ALA A 544 -29.08 11.83 3.28
C ALA A 544 -29.50 10.88 2.13
N LEU A 545 -28.79 9.75 1.96
CA LEU A 545 -29.06 8.79 0.90
C LEU A 545 -30.36 8.01 1.09
N LEU A 546 -30.63 7.54 2.31
CA LEU A 546 -31.72 6.62 2.65
C LEU A 546 -32.89 7.28 3.40
N GLY A 547 -32.77 8.57 3.75
CA GLY A 547 -33.73 9.30 4.59
C GLY A 547 -33.49 9.16 6.10
N GLU A 548 -32.78 8.13 6.54
CA GLU A 548 -32.32 7.93 7.91
C GLU A 548 -31.04 7.09 7.95
N ASP A 549 -30.24 7.21 9.03
CA ASP A 549 -29.17 6.24 9.29
C ASP A 549 -29.76 5.02 10.00
N LEU A 550 -29.40 3.83 9.52
CA LEU A 550 -29.94 2.54 9.99
C LEU A 550 -29.09 1.89 11.07
N TYR A 551 -27.94 2.47 11.42
CA TYR A 551 -27.00 1.89 12.37
C TYR A 551 -26.96 2.65 13.69
N ASP A 552 -26.50 2.00 14.76
CA ASP A 552 -26.30 2.68 16.05
C ASP A 552 -25.22 3.78 15.95
N ALA A 553 -25.27 4.76 16.85
CA ALA A 553 -24.41 5.95 16.80
C ALA A 553 -22.90 5.62 16.87
N ASP A 554 -22.54 4.47 17.42
CA ASP A 554 -21.16 3.98 17.53
C ASP A 554 -20.73 3.10 16.34
N PHE A 555 -21.59 2.88 15.34
CA PHE A 555 -21.27 1.98 14.21
C PHE A 555 -20.07 2.44 13.37
N ASP A 556 -20.00 3.74 13.05
CA ASP A 556 -18.89 4.30 12.27
C ASP A 556 -17.61 4.41 13.10
N ARG A 557 -17.75 4.50 14.43
CA ARG A 557 -16.67 4.72 15.39
C ARG A 557 -16.83 3.79 16.60
N PRO A 558 -16.74 2.47 16.42
CA PRO A 558 -16.90 1.54 17.52
C PRO A 558 -15.84 1.79 18.58
N ARG A 559 -16.25 1.74 19.86
CA ARG A 559 -15.31 1.86 20.97
C ARG A 559 -14.35 0.67 21.00
N MET A 560 -13.06 0.96 21.04
CA MET A 560 -11.96 -0.02 21.06
C MET A 560 -11.33 -0.10 22.46
N SER A 561 -11.33 -1.29 23.06
CA SER A 561 -10.69 -1.54 24.36
C SER A 561 -9.28 -2.11 24.18
N THR A 562 -8.25 -1.39 24.61
CA THR A 562 -6.91 -1.94 24.74
C THR A 562 -6.83 -2.79 26.00
N ILE A 563 -6.50 -4.07 25.84
CA ILE A 563 -6.30 -5.01 26.94
C ILE A 563 -4.80 -5.21 27.13
N LEU A 564 -4.28 -4.79 28.27
CA LEU A 564 -2.85 -4.85 28.55
C LEU A 564 -2.62 -5.50 29.91
N VAL A 565 -1.79 -6.55 29.96
CA VAL A 565 -1.45 -7.25 31.21
C VAL A 565 0.05 -7.14 31.42
N SER A 566 0.47 -6.62 32.56
CA SER A 566 1.89 -6.41 32.87
C SER A 566 2.26 -6.95 34.25
N ARG A 567 3.53 -7.37 34.39
CA ARG A 567 4.22 -7.62 35.66
C ARG A 567 5.35 -6.63 35.92
N ARG A 568 5.46 -5.60 35.09
CA ARG A 568 6.62 -4.70 35.00
C ARG A 568 6.16 -3.26 35.30
N PRO A 569 6.08 -2.86 36.58
CA PRO A 569 5.62 -1.52 36.97
C PRO A 569 6.35 -0.37 36.27
N HIS A 570 7.64 -0.55 35.96
CA HIS A 570 8.45 0.46 35.30
C HIS A 570 8.06 0.71 33.83
N LEU A 571 7.22 -0.13 33.22
CA LEU A 571 6.71 0.06 31.86
C LEU A 571 5.35 0.77 31.80
N ILE A 572 4.70 1.03 32.95
CA ILE A 572 3.35 1.63 32.99
C ILE A 572 3.29 2.94 32.21
N GLU A 573 4.27 3.83 32.40
CA GLU A 573 4.31 5.13 31.73
C GLU A 573 4.40 4.97 30.20
N ARG A 574 5.31 4.12 29.71
CA ARG A 574 5.42 3.80 28.28
C ARG A 574 4.14 3.18 27.71
N CYS A 575 3.47 2.30 28.46
CA CYS A 575 2.20 1.72 28.04
C CYS A 575 1.11 2.79 27.89
N LEU A 576 1.03 3.72 28.85
CA LEU A 576 0.11 4.85 28.79
C LEU A 576 0.45 5.76 27.62
N GLU A 577 1.72 6.10 27.38
CA GLU A 577 2.14 6.89 26.21
C GLU A 577 1.73 6.22 24.89
N THR A 578 1.95 4.90 24.77
CA THR A 578 1.58 4.12 23.59
C THR A 578 0.07 4.15 23.34
N PHE A 579 -0.73 4.00 24.40
CA PHE A 579 -2.19 4.09 24.33
C PHE A 579 -2.66 5.51 23.99
N ARG A 580 -2.13 6.52 24.67
CA ARG A 580 -2.48 7.94 24.49
C ARG A 580 -2.12 8.47 23.11
N ALA A 581 -1.15 7.86 22.43
CA ALA A 581 -0.75 8.18 21.07
C ALA A 581 -1.68 7.57 19.99
N GLN A 582 -2.66 6.75 20.36
CA GLN A 582 -3.58 6.15 19.39
C GLN A 582 -4.46 7.23 18.74
N SER A 583 -4.61 7.15 17.41
CA SER A 583 -5.38 8.10 16.59
C SER A 583 -6.89 7.87 16.63
N TRP A 584 -7.34 6.71 17.12
CA TRP A 584 -8.76 6.39 17.19
C TRP A 584 -9.40 7.13 18.38
N PRO A 585 -10.48 7.89 18.17
CA PRO A 585 -11.05 8.72 19.24
C PRO A 585 -11.77 7.91 20.32
N GLU A 586 -12.54 6.90 19.92
CA GLU A 586 -13.35 6.10 20.83
C GLU A 586 -12.54 4.93 21.39
N THR A 587 -11.71 5.20 22.41
CA THR A 587 -10.80 4.23 22.99
C THR A 587 -10.87 4.19 24.51
N GLU A 588 -10.54 3.03 25.07
CA GLU A 588 -10.27 2.86 26.50
C GLU A 588 -9.08 1.93 26.72
N LEU A 589 -8.39 2.10 27.83
CA LEU A 589 -7.34 1.19 28.29
C LEU A 589 -7.84 0.44 29.52
N VAL A 590 -7.78 -0.89 29.45
CA VAL A 590 -7.94 -1.77 30.60
C VAL A 590 -6.60 -2.44 30.88
N MET A 591 -5.83 -1.84 31.78
CA MET A 591 -4.53 -2.32 32.20
C MET A 591 -4.65 -3.16 33.48
N VAL A 592 -4.11 -4.37 33.45
CA VAL A 592 -4.02 -5.25 34.61
C VAL A 592 -2.56 -5.39 35.02
N LEU A 593 -2.24 -4.96 36.23
CA LEU A 593 -1.00 -5.30 36.91
C LEU A 593 -1.17 -6.63 37.63
N ASN A 594 -0.47 -7.66 37.15
CA ASN A 594 -0.48 -8.99 37.78
C ASN A 594 0.52 -9.04 38.95
N LEU A 595 0.22 -8.25 39.98
CA LEU A 595 1.02 -7.99 41.18
C LEU A 595 0.15 -8.20 42.42
N ASP A 596 0.74 -8.59 43.55
CA ASP A 596 -0.04 -8.75 44.78
C ASP A 596 -0.50 -7.39 45.37
N GLU A 597 0.23 -6.31 45.11
CA GLU A 597 -0.04 -4.96 45.60
C GLU A 597 0.20 -3.90 44.49
N PRO A 598 -0.51 -2.75 44.53
CA PRO A 598 -0.27 -1.66 43.60
C PRO A 598 1.14 -1.05 43.78
N PRO A 599 1.76 -0.55 42.71
CA PRO A 599 2.99 0.25 42.80
C PRO A 599 2.77 1.50 43.66
N SER A 600 3.80 1.91 44.42
CA SER A 600 3.73 3.09 45.29
C SER A 600 3.65 4.43 44.54
N ASN A 601 4.11 4.46 43.29
CA ASN A 601 4.03 5.61 42.41
C ASN A 601 3.34 5.21 41.11
N LEU A 602 2.09 5.63 40.95
CA LEU A 602 1.33 5.46 39.72
C LEU A 602 1.19 6.82 39.03
N PRO A 603 1.38 6.90 37.71
CA PRO A 603 1.10 8.11 36.96
C PRO A 603 -0.39 8.46 37.01
N GLU A 604 -0.71 9.74 36.80
CA GLU A 604 -2.10 10.19 36.70
C GLU A 604 -2.80 9.54 35.50
N LEU A 605 -3.95 8.93 35.77
CA LEU A 605 -4.78 8.26 34.77
C LEU A 605 -5.85 9.21 34.23
N ARG A 606 -6.10 9.14 32.91
CA ARG A 606 -7.22 9.80 32.25
C ARG A 606 -8.52 9.04 32.49
N GLU A 607 -9.66 9.68 32.23
CA GLU A 607 -10.99 9.08 32.43
C GLU A 607 -11.17 7.73 31.70
N ASN A 608 -10.58 7.58 30.52
CA ASN A 608 -10.64 6.36 29.72
C ASN A 608 -9.49 5.36 30.00
N GLU A 609 -8.75 5.54 31.09
CA GLU A 609 -7.65 4.68 31.50
C GLU A 609 -7.97 4.00 32.83
N HIS A 610 -8.08 2.68 32.80
CA HIS A 610 -8.48 1.87 33.94
C HIS A 610 -7.35 0.92 34.33
N LEU A 611 -6.87 1.05 35.57
CA LEU A 611 -5.82 0.23 36.12
C LEU A 611 -6.37 -0.68 37.23
N PHE A 612 -6.15 -1.98 37.07
CA PHE A 612 -6.55 -3.00 38.02
C PHE A 612 -5.31 -3.76 38.51
N VAL A 613 -5.27 -4.09 39.80
CA VAL A 613 -4.22 -4.94 40.37
C VAL A 613 -4.83 -6.29 40.71
N LEU A 614 -4.24 -7.36 40.18
CA LEU A 614 -4.68 -8.74 40.40
C LEU A 614 -3.54 -9.58 41.01
N PRO A 615 -3.83 -10.51 41.94
CA PRO A 615 -2.82 -11.31 42.63
C PRO A 615 -1.83 -11.99 41.68
N ALA A 616 -0.53 -11.91 41.99
CA ALA A 616 0.55 -12.33 41.10
C ALA A 616 0.50 -13.82 40.75
N HIS A 617 -0.17 -14.64 41.57
CA HIS A 617 -0.33 -16.08 41.33
C HIS A 617 -1.36 -16.42 40.22
N PHE A 618 -2.20 -15.47 39.81
CA PHE A 618 -3.10 -15.63 38.67
C PHE A 618 -2.29 -15.77 37.37
N ASN A 619 -2.74 -16.68 36.50
CA ASN A 619 -2.15 -16.81 35.18
C ASN A 619 -2.66 -15.71 34.25
N ILE A 620 -1.87 -15.46 33.19
CA ILE A 620 -2.16 -14.40 32.22
C ILE A 620 -3.53 -14.57 31.54
N GLY A 621 -3.95 -15.81 31.23
CA GLY A 621 -5.26 -16.06 30.63
C GLY A 621 -6.42 -15.61 31.52
N ARG A 622 -6.31 -15.82 32.84
CA ARG A 622 -7.28 -15.31 33.81
C ARG A 622 -7.29 -13.78 33.85
N CYS A 623 -6.11 -13.15 33.86
CA CYS A 623 -6.00 -11.69 33.84
C CYS A 623 -6.63 -11.09 32.57
N LEU A 624 -6.33 -11.66 31.40
CA LEU A 624 -6.91 -11.26 30.11
C LEU A 624 -8.44 -11.38 30.11
N ASN A 625 -8.97 -12.52 30.58
CA ASN A 625 -10.41 -12.74 30.68
C ASN A 625 -11.09 -11.72 31.61
N MET A 626 -10.47 -11.37 32.73
CA MET A 626 -11.00 -10.37 33.67
C MET A 626 -10.96 -8.96 33.06
N ALA A 627 -9.88 -8.60 32.36
CA ALA A 627 -9.77 -7.34 31.65
C ALA A 627 -10.80 -7.19 30.53
N ILE A 628 -10.98 -8.22 29.69
CA ILE A 628 -12.00 -8.25 28.63
C ILE A 628 -13.41 -8.16 29.23
N ALA A 629 -13.66 -8.80 30.37
CA ALA A 629 -14.94 -8.69 31.05
C ALA A 629 -15.20 -7.25 31.54
N ALA A 630 -14.19 -6.59 32.09
CA ALA A 630 -14.27 -5.23 32.62
C ALA A 630 -14.32 -4.13 31.55
N SER A 631 -13.89 -4.42 30.32
CA SER A 631 -13.95 -3.45 29.22
C SER A 631 -15.39 -3.09 28.85
N THR A 632 -15.59 -2.07 28.03
CA THR A 632 -16.90 -1.59 27.59
C THR A 632 -17.00 -1.42 26.08
N GLY A 633 -15.87 -1.44 25.38
CA GLY A 633 -15.80 -1.38 23.93
C GLY A 633 -16.41 -2.61 23.25
N ARG A 634 -16.94 -2.38 22.04
CA ARG A 634 -17.43 -3.43 21.15
C ARG A 634 -16.31 -4.40 20.77
N TYR A 635 -15.13 -3.85 20.48
CA TYR A 635 -13.95 -4.64 20.14
C TYR A 635 -12.89 -4.48 21.22
N TRP A 636 -12.18 -5.56 21.51
CA TRP A 636 -10.98 -5.54 22.36
C TRP A 636 -9.75 -5.88 21.53
N ALA A 637 -8.61 -5.25 21.83
CA ALA A 637 -7.32 -5.53 21.21
C ALA A 637 -6.24 -5.68 22.30
N LYS A 638 -5.55 -6.82 22.31
CA LYS A 638 -4.43 -7.10 23.22
C LYS A 638 -3.20 -6.32 22.76
N MET A 639 -2.54 -5.64 23.71
CA MET A 639 -1.20 -5.09 23.56
C MET A 639 -0.30 -5.65 24.65
N ASP A 640 0.92 -6.03 24.29
CA ASP A 640 1.98 -6.40 25.22
C ASP A 640 2.72 -5.14 25.70
N ASP A 641 3.30 -5.19 26.89
CA ASP A 641 3.85 -4.00 27.57
C ASP A 641 5.23 -3.55 27.05
N ASP A 642 5.92 -4.40 26.29
CA ASP A 642 7.29 -4.19 25.82
C ASP A 642 7.43 -3.97 24.30
N ASP A 643 6.41 -4.30 23.51
CA ASP A 643 6.40 -4.17 22.06
C ASP A 643 6.10 -2.73 21.56
N TYR A 644 6.21 -2.49 20.24
CA TYR A 644 5.88 -1.21 19.61
C TYR A 644 4.64 -1.33 18.71
N TYR A 645 3.69 -0.40 18.89
CA TYR A 645 2.38 -0.39 18.23
C TYR A 645 2.11 0.97 17.56
N ALA A 646 1.82 0.98 16.26
CA ALA A 646 1.56 2.20 15.47
C ALA A 646 0.55 3.12 16.16
N SER A 647 0.71 4.44 16.03
CA SER A 647 -0.34 5.39 16.48
C SER A 647 -1.68 5.14 15.78
N THR A 648 -1.68 4.54 14.59
CA THR A 648 -2.90 4.15 13.87
C THR A 648 -3.33 2.70 14.11
N TYR A 649 -2.78 2.01 15.12
CA TYR A 649 -2.97 0.57 15.30
C TYR A 649 -4.42 0.18 15.60
N LEU A 650 -5.07 0.90 16.53
CA LEU A 650 -6.49 0.69 16.87
C LEU A 650 -7.43 1.17 15.77
N GLU A 651 -7.11 2.31 15.14
CA GLU A 651 -7.86 2.87 14.01
C GLU A 651 -7.95 1.85 12.86
N GLU A 652 -6.83 1.22 12.52
CA GLU A 652 -6.79 0.19 11.49
C GLU A 652 -7.53 -1.08 11.90
N TYR A 653 -7.50 -1.48 13.18
CA TYR A 653 -8.33 -2.60 13.63
C TYR A 653 -9.82 -2.34 13.40
N ALA A 654 -10.32 -1.16 13.76
CA ALA A 654 -11.73 -0.79 13.56
C ALA A 654 -12.12 -0.91 12.09
N TRP A 655 -11.27 -0.43 11.18
CA TRP A 655 -11.48 -0.55 9.74
C TRP A 655 -11.39 -1.99 9.22
N TYR A 656 -10.49 -2.81 9.74
CA TYR A 656 -10.37 -4.21 9.37
C TYR A 656 -11.59 -5.02 9.81
N TYR A 657 -12.15 -4.73 10.99
CA TYR A 657 -13.44 -5.28 11.41
C TYR A 657 -14.56 -4.90 10.45
N HIS A 658 -14.67 -3.62 10.09
CA HIS A 658 -15.67 -3.16 9.13
C HIS A 658 -15.51 -3.81 7.73
N ALA A 659 -14.29 -3.82 7.18
CA ALA A 659 -14.05 -4.39 5.85
C ALA A 659 -14.28 -5.90 5.79
N THR A 660 -14.01 -6.63 6.87
CA THR A 660 -14.09 -8.10 6.85
C THR A 660 -15.29 -8.70 7.51
N GLN A 661 -15.96 -7.99 8.43
CA GLN A 661 -16.98 -8.57 9.30
C GLN A 661 -16.48 -9.82 10.06
N ALA A 662 -15.18 -9.85 10.37
CA ALA A 662 -14.56 -10.94 11.12
C ALA A 662 -14.93 -10.87 12.60
N ASP A 663 -14.99 -12.03 13.26
CA ASP A 663 -15.18 -12.13 14.71
C ASP A 663 -13.88 -11.79 15.46
N THR A 664 -12.74 -11.95 14.78
CA THR A 664 -11.41 -11.64 15.32
C THR A 664 -10.45 -11.25 14.20
N VAL A 665 -9.67 -10.20 14.45
CA VAL A 665 -8.62 -9.72 13.57
C VAL A 665 -7.28 -9.87 14.28
N GLY A 666 -6.25 -10.35 13.58
CA GLY A 666 -4.89 -10.43 14.10
C GLY A 666 -3.88 -9.86 13.13
N ARG A 667 -2.63 -9.75 13.62
CA ARG A 667 -1.48 -9.35 12.81
C ARG A 667 -0.34 -10.34 12.95
N ILE A 668 0.53 -10.37 11.96
CA ILE A 668 1.65 -11.30 11.94
C ILE A 668 2.92 -10.53 12.30
N PRO A 669 3.71 -11.02 13.27
CA PRO A 669 4.98 -10.40 13.58
C PRO A 669 5.94 -10.69 12.44
N ILE A 670 6.28 -9.64 11.69
CA ILE A 670 7.29 -9.68 10.64
C ILE A 670 8.52 -8.83 10.99
N LEU A 671 8.38 -7.81 11.83
CA LEU A 671 9.46 -6.92 12.25
C LEU A 671 9.84 -7.19 13.71
N PHE A 672 11.14 -7.26 13.97
CA PHE A 672 11.71 -7.55 15.29
C PHE A 672 12.84 -6.57 15.55
N TYR A 673 12.78 -5.82 16.64
CA TYR A 673 13.87 -4.93 17.05
C TYR A 673 14.70 -5.58 18.16
N MET A 674 15.99 -5.78 17.88
CA MET A 674 16.96 -6.39 18.78
C MET A 674 17.77 -5.29 19.48
N SER A 675 17.35 -4.90 20.68
CA SER A 675 17.97 -3.77 21.41
C SER A 675 19.47 -3.95 21.69
N GLY A 676 19.91 -5.17 22.00
CA GLY A 676 21.32 -5.46 22.26
C GLY A 676 22.26 -5.25 21.07
N GLN A 677 21.72 -5.19 19.85
CA GLN A 677 22.47 -4.92 18.61
C GLN A 677 22.09 -3.59 17.97
N ASP A 678 21.13 -2.88 18.54
CA ASP A 678 20.44 -1.75 17.93
C ASP A 678 20.03 -2.02 16.47
N LEU A 679 19.35 -3.14 16.24
CA LEU A 679 19.09 -3.65 14.88
C LEU A 679 17.66 -4.14 14.70
N THR A 680 16.99 -3.67 13.64
CA THR A 680 15.70 -4.21 13.21
C THR A 680 15.89 -5.33 12.17
N LEU A 681 15.26 -6.48 12.44
CA LEU A 681 15.21 -7.66 11.59
C LEU A 681 13.81 -7.84 10.99
N ILE A 682 13.73 -8.47 9.82
CA ILE A 682 12.47 -8.82 9.16
C ILE A 682 12.37 -10.31 8.85
N LYS A 683 11.16 -10.86 8.94
CA LYS A 683 10.83 -12.23 8.53
C LYS A 683 9.99 -12.21 7.26
N SER A 684 10.61 -11.90 6.12
CA SER A 684 9.91 -11.63 4.86
C SER A 684 8.99 -12.75 4.38
N GLN A 685 9.28 -14.02 4.69
CA GLN A 685 8.43 -15.14 4.26
C GLN A 685 7.01 -15.09 4.87
N LYS A 686 6.83 -14.38 5.99
CA LYS A 686 5.53 -14.26 6.65
C LYS A 686 4.58 -13.26 5.97
N PHE A 687 5.04 -12.44 5.03
CA PHE A 687 4.17 -11.49 4.33
C PHE A 687 3.06 -12.15 3.51
N GLU A 688 3.28 -13.35 2.98
CA GLU A 688 2.27 -14.11 2.22
C GLU A 688 1.00 -14.43 3.05
N ARG A 689 1.11 -14.26 4.38
CA ARG A 689 0.06 -14.55 5.35
C ARG A 689 -0.68 -13.29 5.82
N CYS A 690 -0.20 -12.11 5.43
CA CYS A 690 -0.91 -10.84 5.59
C CYS A 690 -2.10 -10.81 4.62
N ARG A 691 -3.14 -10.05 4.97
CA ARG A 691 -4.35 -9.84 4.16
C ARG A 691 -5.03 -11.14 3.76
N ARG A 692 -5.41 -11.94 4.75
CA ARG A 692 -6.09 -13.22 4.58
C ARG A 692 -7.37 -13.31 5.41
N ILE A 693 -8.41 -13.87 4.81
CA ILE A 693 -9.60 -14.38 5.50
C ILE A 693 -9.44 -15.89 5.62
N THR A 694 -9.69 -16.43 6.82
CA THR A 694 -9.44 -17.84 7.09
C THR A 694 -10.24 -18.33 8.30
N LYS A 695 -10.49 -19.65 8.35
CA LYS A 695 -11.00 -20.34 9.55
C LYS A 695 -9.87 -20.78 10.50
N LEU A 696 -8.63 -20.83 10.00
CA LEU A 696 -7.42 -21.15 10.76
C LEU A 696 -6.72 -19.86 11.17
N MET A 697 -6.49 -19.67 12.47
CA MET A 697 -5.73 -18.52 12.99
C MET A 697 -4.22 -18.84 13.10
N ASP A 698 -3.65 -19.57 12.13
CA ASP A 698 -2.20 -19.88 12.06
C ASP A 698 -1.31 -18.66 11.71
N PHE A 699 -1.90 -17.47 11.81
CA PHE A 699 -1.49 -16.22 11.20
C PHE A 699 -1.64 -15.04 12.16
N SER A 700 -1.59 -15.25 13.47
CA SER A 700 -1.69 -14.14 14.43
C SER A 700 -0.65 -14.26 15.54
N SER A 701 -0.04 -13.12 15.92
CA SER A 701 0.80 -13.04 17.12
C SER A 701 -0.08 -13.06 18.36
N GLY A 702 0.40 -13.69 19.43
CA GLY A 702 -0.18 -13.51 20.77
C GLY A 702 -0.24 -12.02 21.18
N ALA A 703 0.76 -11.24 20.76
CA ALA A 703 0.84 -9.79 21.01
C ALA A 703 -0.19 -8.95 20.22
N THR A 704 -1.02 -9.56 19.37
CA THR A 704 -1.92 -8.86 18.44
C THR A 704 -3.29 -9.52 18.35
N LEU A 705 -3.72 -10.22 19.40
CA LEU A 705 -5.03 -10.85 19.43
C LEU A 705 -6.08 -9.76 19.65
N SER A 706 -7.20 -9.84 18.94
CA SER A 706 -8.34 -8.94 19.14
C SER A 706 -9.64 -9.71 18.96
N GLY A 707 -10.77 -9.15 19.38
CA GLY A 707 -12.06 -9.80 19.17
C GLY A 707 -13.26 -8.89 19.30
N ASP A 708 -14.37 -9.28 18.67
CA ASP A 708 -15.70 -8.75 18.98
C ASP A 708 -16.14 -9.29 20.35
N LYS A 709 -16.34 -8.38 21.30
CA LYS A 709 -16.75 -8.70 22.67
C LYS A 709 -18.15 -9.31 22.72
N ASN A 710 -19.02 -8.91 21.80
CA ASN A 710 -20.39 -9.41 21.70
C ASN A 710 -20.49 -10.71 20.88
N GLY A 711 -19.38 -11.15 20.28
CA GLY A 711 -19.28 -12.40 19.53
C GLY A 711 -19.18 -13.65 20.42
N SER A 712 -19.16 -14.80 19.78
CA SER A 712 -19.08 -16.13 20.42
C SER A 712 -17.64 -16.61 20.63
N LEU A 713 -16.69 -15.70 20.86
CA LEU A 713 -15.28 -16.03 21.01
C LEU A 713 -15.02 -16.85 22.30
N PRO A 714 -14.14 -17.87 22.25
CA PRO A 714 -13.75 -18.62 23.44
C PRO A 714 -12.96 -17.73 24.43
N LYS A 715 -12.97 -18.13 25.70
CA LYS A 715 -12.15 -17.49 26.74
C LYS A 715 -10.71 -18.00 26.69
N PHE A 716 -9.76 -17.19 27.18
CA PHE A 716 -8.39 -17.64 27.39
C PHE A 716 -8.34 -18.74 28.47
N SER A 717 -7.38 -19.66 28.37
CA SER A 717 -7.26 -20.73 29.37
C SER A 717 -6.89 -20.18 30.75
N ASN A 718 -7.68 -20.53 31.77
CA ASN A 718 -7.41 -20.20 33.17
C ASN A 718 -6.49 -21.23 33.87
N SER A 719 -5.95 -22.22 33.16
CA SER A 719 -5.09 -23.26 33.73
C SER A 719 -3.73 -23.36 33.06
N GLN A 720 -3.64 -23.04 31.76
CA GLN A 720 -2.38 -23.03 31.02
C GLN A 720 -1.55 -21.79 31.34
N ARG A 721 -0.36 -21.97 31.95
CA ARG A 721 0.49 -20.86 32.39
C ARG A 721 1.40 -20.27 31.31
N ASN A 722 1.85 -21.05 30.33
CA ASN A 722 2.85 -20.64 29.33
C ASN A 722 2.34 -20.69 27.89
N SER A 723 1.06 -20.94 27.68
CA SER A 723 0.48 -21.14 26.34
C SER A 723 -0.93 -20.56 26.18
N ALA A 724 -1.31 -19.60 27.04
CA ALA A 724 -2.65 -19.01 27.03
C ALA A 724 -3.04 -18.46 25.65
N ASP A 725 -2.16 -17.69 25.01
CA ASP A 725 -2.39 -17.12 23.68
C ASP A 725 -2.50 -18.22 22.61
N SER A 726 -1.57 -19.19 22.60
CA SER A 726 -1.59 -20.29 21.62
C SER A 726 -2.81 -21.21 21.77
N GLU A 727 -3.27 -21.44 23.00
CA GLU A 727 -4.47 -22.24 23.26
C GLU A 727 -5.75 -21.47 22.89
N TRP A 728 -5.77 -20.15 23.08
CA TRP A 728 -6.87 -19.31 22.61
C TRP A 728 -6.98 -19.34 21.07
N ILE A 729 -5.85 -19.14 20.37
CA ILE A 729 -5.77 -19.26 18.89
C ILE A 729 -6.29 -20.63 18.43
N ARG A 730 -5.87 -21.71 19.12
CA ARG A 730 -6.32 -23.08 18.83
C ARG A 730 -7.82 -23.25 19.07
N SER A 731 -8.35 -22.65 20.14
CA SER A 731 -9.78 -22.72 20.49
C SER A 731 -10.65 -21.98 19.49
N VAL A 732 -10.22 -20.79 19.05
CA VAL A 732 -10.86 -20.03 17.97
C VAL A 732 -10.88 -20.86 16.68
N THR A 733 -9.72 -21.42 16.31
CA THR A 733 -9.57 -22.23 15.09
C THR A 733 -10.45 -23.49 15.08
N LYS A 734 -10.71 -24.10 16.25
CA LYS A 734 -11.59 -25.26 16.39
C LYS A 734 -13.07 -24.91 16.44
N SER A 735 -13.43 -23.65 16.66
CA SER A 735 -14.82 -23.23 16.79
C SER A 735 -15.45 -23.11 15.40
N SER A 736 -16.62 -23.73 15.21
CA SER A 736 -17.37 -23.61 13.97
C SER A 736 -18.05 -22.25 13.86
N GLY A 737 -18.05 -21.66 12.66
CA GLY A 737 -18.78 -20.42 12.38
C GLY A 737 -18.01 -19.13 12.67
N LEU A 738 -16.83 -19.22 13.30
CA LEU A 738 -15.97 -18.06 13.50
C LEU A 738 -15.20 -17.69 12.23
N ARG A 739 -15.16 -16.40 11.96
CA ARG A 739 -14.43 -15.77 10.87
C ARG A 739 -13.22 -15.04 11.43
N THR A 740 -12.03 -15.38 10.93
CA THR A 740 -10.78 -14.75 11.36
C THR A 740 -10.12 -14.04 10.19
N ALA A 741 -9.50 -12.89 10.47
CA ALA A 741 -8.77 -12.12 9.48
C ALA A 741 -7.35 -11.79 9.97
N SER A 742 -6.39 -11.85 9.05
CA SER A 742 -5.02 -11.34 9.22
C SER A 742 -4.83 -10.18 8.24
N TYR A 743 -4.34 -9.03 8.66
CA TYR A 743 -4.20 -7.86 7.77
C TYR A 743 -2.75 -7.48 7.48
N ASP A 744 -2.10 -6.74 8.35
CA ASP A 744 -0.77 -6.22 8.10
C ASP A 744 0.27 -6.80 9.07
N GLY A 745 1.53 -6.48 8.81
CA GLY A 745 2.64 -6.77 9.71
C GLY A 745 3.56 -5.58 9.97
N THR A 746 3.26 -4.40 9.42
CA THR A 746 4.17 -3.24 9.51
C THR A 746 3.76 -2.25 10.59
N SER A 747 2.52 -2.33 11.10
CA SER A 747 2.02 -1.49 12.21
C SER A 747 2.50 -1.93 13.59
N PHE A 748 3.35 -2.96 13.66
CA PHE A 748 3.75 -3.62 14.90
C PHE A 748 5.17 -4.14 14.79
N ILE A 749 6.00 -3.85 15.79
CA ILE A 749 7.37 -4.38 15.90
C ILE A 749 7.51 -5.10 17.23
N VAL A 750 7.97 -6.34 17.16
CA VAL A 750 8.27 -7.14 18.34
C VAL A 750 9.59 -6.65 18.95
N PHE A 751 9.56 -6.26 20.22
CA PHE A 751 10.76 -5.91 20.98
C PHE A 751 11.48 -7.16 21.48
N ARG A 752 12.81 -7.13 21.40
CA ARG A 752 13.69 -8.14 21.98
C ARG A 752 14.78 -7.44 22.78
N ASP A 753 14.78 -7.73 24.07
CA ASP A 753 15.75 -7.21 25.02
C ASP A 753 17.11 -7.86 24.78
N ALA A 754 18.20 -7.16 25.11
CA ALA A 754 19.53 -7.73 25.14
C ALA A 754 19.64 -8.88 26.16
N ASP A 755 18.94 -8.77 27.28
CA ASP A 755 18.75 -9.84 28.25
C ASP A 755 17.50 -10.67 27.92
N GLU A 756 17.71 -11.83 27.29
CA GLU A 756 16.61 -12.74 26.92
C GLU A 756 15.82 -13.26 28.15
N SER A 757 16.36 -13.18 29.38
CA SER A 757 15.64 -13.62 30.59
C SER A 757 14.43 -12.73 30.91
N ASN A 758 14.40 -11.51 30.37
CA ASN A 758 13.25 -10.63 30.44
C ASN A 758 12.06 -11.14 29.60
N HIS A 759 12.28 -12.11 28.69
CA HIS A 759 11.28 -12.61 27.76
C HIS A 759 10.77 -14.00 28.12
N THR A 760 9.45 -14.21 28.04
CA THR A 760 8.81 -15.51 28.31
C THR A 760 9.16 -16.59 27.27
N TRP A 761 9.64 -16.18 26.10
CA TRP A 761 10.19 -17.08 25.10
C TRP A 761 11.53 -16.56 24.58
N MET A 762 12.52 -17.45 24.60
CA MET A 762 13.90 -17.18 24.17
C MET A 762 14.05 -17.38 22.67
N MET A 763 14.75 -16.46 22.01
CA MET A 763 15.09 -16.57 20.59
C MET A 763 16.18 -17.63 20.40
N SER A 764 17.20 -17.61 21.28
CA SER A 764 18.30 -18.58 21.31
C SER A 764 17.85 -20.03 21.57
N GLY A 765 16.79 -20.23 22.36
CA GLY A 765 16.32 -21.55 22.78
C GLY A 765 15.61 -22.38 21.71
N ARG A 766 15.25 -21.79 20.55
CA ARG A 766 14.67 -22.50 19.40
C ARG A 766 15.23 -21.94 18.10
N SER A 767 16.13 -22.69 17.46
CA SER A 767 16.73 -22.32 16.17
C SER A 767 15.69 -21.93 15.11
N THR A 768 14.50 -22.54 15.13
CA THR A 768 13.37 -22.24 14.23
C THR A 768 12.80 -20.82 14.34
N ASN A 769 12.92 -20.18 15.51
CA ASN A 769 12.46 -18.80 15.70
C ASN A 769 13.32 -17.81 14.92
N MET A 770 14.63 -18.07 14.86
CA MET A 770 15.61 -17.29 14.10
C MET A 770 15.60 -17.57 12.59
N ILE A 771 15.09 -18.73 12.16
CA ILE A 771 15.02 -19.07 10.73
C ILE A 771 14.25 -17.99 9.97
N GLY A 772 14.89 -17.46 8.94
CA GLY A 772 14.28 -16.54 7.98
C GLY A 772 14.28 -15.07 8.40
N LEU A 773 14.93 -14.71 9.51
CA LEU A 773 15.21 -13.32 9.87
C LEU A 773 16.38 -12.76 9.05
N SER A 774 16.24 -11.53 8.57
CA SER A 774 17.29 -10.78 7.89
C SER A 774 17.33 -9.33 8.39
N PRO A 775 18.51 -8.71 8.54
CA PRO A 775 18.62 -7.29 8.87
C PRO A 775 17.90 -6.39 7.87
N VAL A 776 17.27 -5.31 8.35
CA VAL A 776 16.60 -4.29 7.53
C VAL A 776 17.18 -2.91 7.76
N CYS A 777 17.44 -2.54 9.01
CA CYS A 777 18.11 -1.27 9.36
C CYS A 777 18.69 -1.32 10.78
N GLU A 778 19.71 -0.50 11.02
CA GLU A 778 20.08 -0.07 12.36
C GLU A 778 18.98 0.79 12.99
N GLY A 779 18.87 0.72 14.32
CA GLY A 779 17.86 1.43 15.09
C GLY A 779 16.48 0.77 15.09
N ASN A 780 15.56 1.43 15.79
CA ASN A 780 14.15 1.10 15.78
C ASN A 780 13.48 1.66 14.51
N LEU A 781 13.06 0.76 13.61
CA LEU A 781 12.39 1.13 12.36
C LEU A 781 11.08 1.89 12.58
N PHE A 782 10.50 1.81 13.78
CA PHE A 782 9.25 2.47 14.13
C PHE A 782 9.32 4.00 14.05
N GLU A 783 10.48 4.62 14.23
CA GLU A 783 10.66 6.07 14.04
C GLU A 783 10.57 6.53 12.56
N ARG A 784 10.42 5.55 11.64
CA ARG A 784 10.47 5.72 10.18
C ARG A 784 9.28 5.08 9.44
N ILE A 785 8.44 4.30 10.11
CA ILE A 785 7.18 3.73 9.60
C ILE A 785 6.03 4.60 10.06
#